data_AF-A0A6M0ERE5-F1
#
_entry.id   AF-A0A6M0ERE5-F1
#
_cell.length_a   1.000
_cell.length_b   1.000
_cell.length_c   1.000
_cell.angle_alpha   90.00
_cell.angle_beta   90.00
_cell.angle_gamma   90.00
#
_symmetry.space_group_name_H-M   'P 1'
#
loop_
_entity.id
_entity.type
_entity.pdbx_description
1 polymer ?
#
loop_
_entity_poly.entity_id
_entity_poly.type
_entity_poly.pdbx_seq_one_letter_code
_entity_poly.pdbx_strand_id
1 'polypeptide(L)'
;MWGTIRLWNLETKEYRTLKGHSKRVQGVILSPDGKVLASSSSDDTIRFWNLDTGDQKGEIAIPTDVHITIAWSPDNYFAAGGMVDGYSILFWHREIGNHQLLEGHSGQINSLAWSPDGKLLASGSHDATVRIWDRETAQLRQILQGHSADVYRVKWSPDGKLIASASLDSTIRIWDPHTGRTLFVLEGHTASVNCLSFSCNGKLLASKSSDGTVRLWRCDTWETVEIIKEPTAKHFHFGLAFHPKLPILATLGEEDTAIRIWNIDFYRLFQASPINSYVKYACAKVVLVGDSGVGKSGLGLVLSGEPFQATESTHGRFVRNFHSSEIDLEDGHKEKHEVLLWDLAGQPGYRLIHQLHLNEVAVALIVFDARSETDPFAGVYYWSRALRQAQNLRSNSGIPLKKILVAARTDRGKVGVNPERIKNLVSELGCDNYFETSAKEGWQIPELIQEIRGAIDWSASEKVISTELFQRIKVFLIEEKQAERLLSSVDDLYRSFLLSGKAPTKTPELREQFETCIRHVESRGLIHQLSFGNLVLLQPELLDSYASVIVNAAKDEPEGLGSILEEDILAARFRMPTDQRIQDQEQEKLLLIATVKELLDREIALREQTEEGPLLVLPSQFTREWPPAPDPEGKTVIFEFEGAILNIYTTLAVRLSRSGLFQNHKMWKNAVIFRTLTGNECGMWLRQIEEGRAELTLFFKPEASKETRSLFEKYVHTHLKRKAVPESIRRRPIFVCPKCATPITELQVKRRRERGYDCINCSVCDTHISLLDQEEQLSYTQPSKVYEIDKAADTNREAEKAVSIIRGKIETKEFDVFLAHNSQDKPQIEAIAQYLRERSLNPWLDKEQIPPGRWFQDVIQQAIPRVKSAAIFIGAHGIGRWQILELREFISQCVEQELPVIPVLLPGVTKLPKDLSFLNQLHAVFFRESINDTEALDNLEWGIVGEHPRRRIPASSRTIDVS
;
A
#
# COMPACT_ATOMS: atom_id res chain seq x y z
N MET A 1 0.71 -37.37 0.39
CA MET A 1 -0.76 -37.39 0.61
C MET A 1 -1.15 -36.02 1.17
N TRP A 2 -1.74 -35.14 0.36
CA TRP A 2 -1.92 -33.72 0.72
C TRP A 2 -3.22 -33.41 1.50
N GLY A 3 -4.20 -34.33 1.52
CA GLY A 3 -5.48 -34.18 2.22
C GLY A 3 -5.59 -34.88 3.59
N THR A 4 -4.47 -35.11 4.27
CA THR A 4 -4.46 -35.82 5.56
C THR A 4 -3.95 -34.94 6.68
N ILE A 5 -4.55 -35.06 7.86
CA ILE A 5 -4.15 -34.34 9.07
C ILE A 5 -3.53 -35.35 10.02
N ARG A 6 -2.31 -35.08 10.50
CA ARG A 6 -1.63 -35.95 11.47
C ARG A 6 -1.61 -35.29 12.84
N LEU A 7 -2.07 -36.03 13.83
CA LEU A 7 -2.05 -35.67 15.24
C LEU A 7 -0.91 -36.42 15.90
N TRP A 8 -0.13 -35.72 16.73
CA TRP A 8 1.03 -36.26 17.41
C TRP A 8 0.86 -36.10 18.92
N ASN A 9 1.17 -37.14 19.67
CA ASN A 9 1.38 -37.07 21.10
C ASN A 9 2.89 -36.92 21.36
N LEU A 10 3.26 -35.99 22.22
CA LEU A 10 4.65 -35.67 22.56
C LEU A 10 5.41 -36.87 23.14
N GLU A 11 4.71 -37.78 23.83
CA GLU A 11 5.33 -38.95 24.47
C GLU A 11 5.33 -40.18 23.56
N THR A 12 4.25 -40.41 22.79
CA THR A 12 4.05 -41.66 22.04
C THR A 12 4.22 -41.53 20.51
N LYS A 13 4.62 -40.34 20.01
CA LYS A 13 4.69 -39.98 18.57
C LYS A 13 3.31 -39.94 17.89
N GLU A 14 3.18 -40.38 16.62
CA GLU A 14 1.95 -40.19 15.84
C GLU A 14 0.74 -40.84 16.55
N TYR A 15 -0.20 -40.01 16.99
CA TYR A 15 -1.39 -40.40 17.73
C TYR A 15 -2.49 -40.87 16.78
N ARG A 16 -2.73 -40.13 15.69
CA ARG A 16 -3.79 -40.45 14.71
C ARG A 16 -3.62 -39.69 13.39
N THR A 17 -3.99 -40.30 12.27
CA THR A 17 -4.13 -39.62 10.97
C THR A 17 -5.61 -39.50 10.60
N LEU A 18 -6.13 -38.29 10.45
CA LEU A 18 -7.48 -38.02 9.93
C LEU A 18 -7.41 -37.93 8.40
N LYS A 19 -8.28 -38.65 7.71
CA LYS A 19 -8.38 -38.70 6.25
C LYS A 19 -9.80 -38.35 5.84
N GLY A 20 -9.96 -37.43 4.89
CA GLY A 20 -11.26 -37.14 4.31
C GLY A 20 -11.28 -35.97 3.33
N HIS A 21 -10.36 -35.01 3.47
CA HIS A 21 -10.22 -33.95 2.48
C HIS A 21 -9.71 -34.49 1.14
N SER A 22 -10.28 -33.99 0.04
CA SER A 22 -9.93 -34.43 -1.31
C SER A 22 -8.75 -33.65 -1.92
N LYS A 23 -8.47 -32.46 -1.37
CA LYS A 23 -7.34 -31.59 -1.74
C LYS A 23 -6.50 -31.23 -0.51
N ARG A 24 -5.53 -30.32 -0.69
CA ARG A 24 -4.60 -29.87 0.35
C ARG A 24 -5.33 -29.25 1.54
N VAL A 25 -4.98 -29.64 2.76
CA VAL A 25 -5.44 -28.95 3.99
C VAL A 25 -4.61 -27.68 4.18
N GLN A 26 -5.28 -26.55 4.35
CA GLN A 26 -4.64 -25.23 4.42
C GLN A 26 -4.64 -24.63 5.83
N GLY A 27 -5.64 -24.94 6.64
CA GLY A 27 -5.77 -24.47 8.01
C GLY A 27 -6.25 -25.59 8.91
N VAL A 28 -5.69 -25.65 10.12
CA VAL A 28 -6.12 -26.59 11.16
C VAL A 28 -6.12 -25.85 12.47
N ILE A 29 -7.19 -25.99 13.25
CA ILE A 29 -7.30 -25.37 14.55
C ILE A 29 -8.09 -26.25 15.51
N LEU A 30 -7.59 -26.35 16.74
CA LEU A 30 -8.24 -27.05 17.84
C LEU A 30 -9.25 -26.13 18.51
N SER A 31 -10.39 -26.69 18.92
CA SER A 31 -11.30 -26.01 19.81
C SER A 31 -10.63 -25.76 21.17
N PRO A 32 -11.03 -24.71 21.92
CA PRO A 32 -10.41 -24.41 23.23
C PRO A 32 -10.50 -25.54 24.25
N ASP A 33 -11.53 -26.39 24.16
CA ASP A 33 -11.71 -27.58 25.00
C ASP A 33 -10.87 -28.80 24.56
N GLY A 34 -10.17 -28.71 23.41
CA GLY A 34 -9.32 -29.76 22.86
C GLY A 34 -10.08 -31.00 22.37
N LYS A 35 -11.40 -30.94 22.21
CA LYS A 35 -12.22 -32.11 21.80
C LYS A 35 -12.55 -32.13 20.31
N VAL A 36 -12.55 -30.97 19.68
CA VAL A 36 -12.92 -30.80 18.27
C VAL A 36 -11.76 -30.19 17.51
N LEU A 37 -11.50 -30.70 16.32
CA LEU A 37 -10.58 -30.10 15.37
C LEU A 37 -11.41 -29.53 14.22
N ALA A 38 -11.17 -28.28 13.84
CA ALA A 38 -11.64 -27.76 12.55
C ALA A 38 -10.50 -27.78 11.55
N SER A 39 -10.79 -28.20 10.32
CA SER A 39 -9.85 -28.13 9.22
C SER A 39 -10.48 -27.49 7.99
N SER A 40 -9.74 -26.61 7.35
CA SER A 40 -10.05 -26.09 6.03
C SER A 40 -9.17 -26.73 4.97
N SER A 41 -9.75 -26.95 3.81
CA SER A 41 -9.01 -27.43 2.64
C SER A 41 -9.40 -26.66 1.39
N SER A 42 -8.50 -26.70 0.40
CA SER A 42 -8.77 -26.23 -0.97
C SER A 42 -9.88 -27.00 -1.67
N ASP A 43 -10.43 -28.06 -1.06
CA ASP A 43 -11.63 -28.75 -1.55
C ASP A 43 -12.93 -28.02 -1.22
N ASP A 44 -12.82 -26.79 -0.76
CA ASP A 44 -13.92 -25.86 -0.52
C ASP A 44 -14.80 -26.28 0.65
N THR A 45 -14.25 -27.10 1.55
CA THR A 45 -14.95 -27.58 2.75
C THR A 45 -14.20 -27.20 4.02
N ILE A 46 -14.97 -26.82 5.05
CA ILE A 46 -14.53 -26.85 6.43
C ILE A 46 -15.12 -28.08 7.08
N ARG A 47 -14.25 -28.93 7.64
CA ARG A 47 -14.66 -30.17 8.33
C ARG A 47 -14.37 -30.07 9.81
N PHE A 48 -15.27 -30.63 10.59
CA PHE A 48 -15.12 -30.76 12.04
C PHE A 48 -14.89 -32.21 12.40
N TRP A 49 -13.89 -32.47 13.23
CA TRP A 49 -13.49 -33.81 13.63
C TRP A 49 -13.60 -33.95 15.14
N ASN A 50 -14.11 -35.08 15.59
CA ASN A 50 -14.01 -35.47 16.99
C ASN A 50 -12.61 -36.04 17.25
N LEU A 51 -11.85 -35.47 18.18
CA LEU A 51 -10.52 -35.98 18.49
C LEU A 51 -10.54 -37.29 19.27
N ASP A 52 -11.56 -37.53 20.08
CA ASP A 52 -11.68 -38.75 20.87
C ASP A 52 -11.94 -39.95 19.95
N THR A 53 -12.94 -39.84 19.06
CA THR A 53 -13.36 -40.93 18.18
C THR A 53 -12.67 -40.94 16.82
N GLY A 54 -12.22 -39.78 16.32
CA GLY A 54 -11.63 -39.61 15.00
C GLY A 54 -12.66 -39.37 13.89
N ASP A 55 -13.95 -39.36 14.23
CA ASP A 55 -15.03 -39.24 13.27
C ASP A 55 -15.25 -37.79 12.82
N GLN A 56 -15.67 -37.63 11.56
CA GLN A 56 -16.14 -36.35 11.04
C GLN A 56 -17.52 -36.03 11.64
N LYS A 57 -17.63 -34.96 12.44
CA LYS A 57 -18.87 -34.48 13.07
C LYS A 57 -19.78 -33.70 12.13
N GLY A 58 -19.21 -33.03 11.14
CA GLY A 58 -19.96 -32.16 10.23
C GLY A 58 -19.08 -31.56 9.15
N GLU A 59 -19.73 -31.08 8.10
CA GLU A 59 -19.11 -30.46 6.93
C GLU A 59 -19.87 -29.18 6.59
N ILE A 60 -19.12 -28.12 6.33
CA ILE A 60 -19.64 -26.88 5.75
C ILE A 60 -19.00 -26.76 4.37
N ALA A 61 -19.83 -26.90 3.34
CA ALA A 61 -19.45 -26.59 1.97
C ALA A 61 -19.51 -25.09 1.76
N ILE A 62 -18.37 -24.48 1.44
CA ILE A 62 -18.25 -23.04 1.14
C ILE A 62 -17.99 -22.93 -0.37
N PRO A 63 -18.59 -21.98 -1.11
CA PRO A 63 -18.41 -21.94 -2.56
C PRO A 63 -17.01 -21.42 -3.00
N THR A 64 -15.99 -22.28 -2.96
CA THR A 64 -14.75 -22.22 -3.78
C THR A 64 -13.53 -21.34 -3.40
N ASP A 65 -12.43 -21.66 -4.11
CA ASP A 65 -10.97 -21.68 -3.87
C ASP A 65 -10.27 -20.44 -3.24
N VAL A 66 -10.05 -20.40 -1.91
CA VAL A 66 -9.11 -19.44 -1.25
C VAL A 66 -8.55 -20.00 0.08
N HIS A 67 -7.33 -19.55 0.45
CA HIS A 67 -6.68 -19.66 1.78
C HIS A 67 -7.63 -19.37 2.96
N ILE A 68 -8.22 -20.43 3.54
CA ILE A 68 -9.14 -20.30 4.68
C ILE A 68 -8.32 -20.28 5.97
N THR A 69 -8.12 -19.08 6.52
CA THR A 69 -7.76 -18.92 7.94
C THR A 69 -9.01 -19.18 8.78
N ILE A 70 -8.89 -20.01 9.82
CA ILE A 70 -9.98 -20.34 10.75
C ILE A 70 -9.57 -19.91 12.15
N ALA A 71 -10.47 -19.27 12.89
CA ALA A 71 -10.30 -18.97 14.30
C ALA A 71 -11.53 -19.41 15.12
N TRP A 72 -11.29 -20.14 16.20
CA TRP A 72 -12.32 -20.50 17.19
C TRP A 72 -12.44 -19.44 18.26
N SER A 73 -13.67 -19.13 18.65
CA SER A 73 -13.94 -18.30 19.82
C SER A 73 -13.58 -19.06 21.10
N PRO A 74 -13.10 -18.36 22.15
CA PRO A 74 -12.73 -18.98 23.43
C PRO A 74 -13.89 -19.71 24.13
N ASP A 75 -15.13 -19.27 23.88
CA ASP A 75 -16.35 -19.86 24.42
C ASP A 75 -16.83 -21.12 23.65
N ASN A 76 -16.13 -21.52 22.57
CA ASN A 76 -16.39 -22.71 21.75
C ASN A 76 -17.72 -22.69 20.96
N TYR A 77 -18.43 -21.56 20.96
CA TYR A 77 -19.72 -21.41 20.27
C TYR A 77 -19.57 -20.86 18.85
N PHE A 78 -18.50 -20.13 18.54
CA PHE A 78 -18.32 -19.44 17.27
C PHE A 78 -17.03 -19.85 16.56
N ALA A 79 -17.10 -19.92 15.24
CA ALA A 79 -15.91 -19.97 14.40
C ALA A 79 -15.98 -18.86 13.36
N ALA A 80 -14.84 -18.26 13.08
CA ALA A 80 -14.69 -17.27 12.02
C ALA A 80 -13.77 -17.83 10.93
N GLY A 81 -14.14 -17.64 9.66
CA GLY A 81 -13.37 -18.09 8.50
C GLY A 81 -13.33 -17.04 7.40
N GLY A 82 -12.19 -16.85 6.72
CA GLY A 82 -12.13 -16.01 5.52
C GLY A 82 -12.90 -16.63 4.34
N MET A 83 -13.60 -15.81 3.54
CA MET A 83 -14.45 -16.26 2.42
C MET A 83 -13.86 -16.06 1.02
N VAL A 84 -14.57 -16.63 0.05
CA VAL A 84 -14.41 -16.71 -1.42
C VAL A 84 -13.79 -15.47 -2.10
N ASP A 85 -14.20 -14.26 -1.72
CA ASP A 85 -13.67 -13.05 -2.37
C ASP A 85 -12.28 -12.68 -1.83
N GLY A 86 -11.92 -13.18 -0.63
CA GLY A 86 -10.73 -12.82 0.13
C GLY A 86 -10.95 -11.67 1.11
N TYR A 87 -12.02 -10.89 0.92
CA TYR A 87 -12.26 -9.61 1.63
C TYR A 87 -13.29 -9.70 2.75
N SER A 88 -14.01 -10.82 2.82
CA SER A 88 -15.14 -11.00 3.74
C SER A 88 -14.84 -12.10 4.74
N ILE A 89 -15.37 -11.96 5.95
CA ILE A 89 -15.24 -12.94 7.03
C ILE A 89 -16.61 -13.60 7.23
N LEU A 90 -16.63 -14.92 7.14
CA LEU A 90 -17.75 -15.75 7.58
C LEU A 90 -17.71 -15.87 9.09
N PHE A 91 -18.83 -15.57 9.71
CA PHE A 91 -19.07 -15.75 11.12
C PHE A 91 -20.08 -16.87 11.29
N TRP A 92 -19.77 -17.94 12.05
CA TRP A 92 -20.64 -19.10 12.19
C TRP A 92 -20.89 -19.45 13.65
N HIS A 93 -22.15 -19.73 13.98
CA HIS A 93 -22.57 -20.26 15.28
C HIS A 93 -22.70 -21.79 15.23
N ARG A 94 -21.95 -22.48 16.09
CA ARG A 94 -21.86 -23.95 16.13
C ARG A 94 -23.19 -24.66 16.35
N GLU A 95 -23.98 -24.20 17.31
CA GLU A 95 -25.23 -24.89 17.69
C GLU A 95 -26.44 -24.54 16.82
N ILE A 96 -26.55 -23.28 16.38
CA ILE A 96 -27.71 -22.77 15.66
C ILE A 96 -27.56 -23.00 14.14
N GLY A 97 -26.33 -23.14 13.64
CA GLY A 97 -26.06 -23.29 12.19
C GLY A 97 -26.20 -21.99 11.39
N ASN A 98 -26.55 -20.87 12.04
CA ASN A 98 -26.61 -19.56 11.41
C ASN A 98 -25.22 -19.01 11.09
N HIS A 99 -25.14 -18.29 9.98
CA HIS A 99 -23.94 -17.59 9.55
C HIS A 99 -24.23 -16.13 9.22
N GLN A 100 -23.25 -15.27 9.47
CA GLN A 100 -23.26 -13.85 9.12
C GLN A 100 -21.98 -13.48 8.36
N LEU A 101 -22.07 -12.45 7.54
CA LEU A 101 -20.99 -11.96 6.70
C LEU A 101 -20.49 -10.62 7.22
N LEU A 102 -19.18 -10.52 7.48
CA LEU A 102 -18.51 -9.25 7.77
C LEU A 102 -17.78 -8.79 6.52
N GLU A 103 -18.25 -7.70 5.92
CA GLU A 103 -17.63 -7.10 4.72
C GLU A 103 -16.88 -5.83 5.08
N GLY A 104 -15.72 -5.62 4.45
CA GLY A 104 -15.08 -4.31 4.48
C GLY A 104 -13.62 -4.26 4.02
N HIS A 105 -12.86 -5.36 4.14
CA HIS A 105 -11.46 -5.37 3.68
C HIS A 105 -11.36 -5.11 2.18
N SER A 106 -10.23 -4.57 1.74
CA SER A 106 -9.90 -4.42 0.30
C SER A 106 -8.73 -5.32 -0.12
N GLY A 107 -8.19 -6.09 0.82
CA GLY A 107 -7.15 -7.12 0.66
C GLY A 107 -7.63 -8.51 1.11
N GLN A 108 -6.98 -9.56 0.62
CA GLN A 108 -7.22 -10.92 1.13
C GLN A 108 -6.94 -10.99 2.64
N ILE A 109 -7.77 -11.68 3.41
CA ILE A 109 -7.60 -11.89 4.85
C ILE A 109 -6.68 -13.09 5.10
N ASN A 110 -5.60 -12.86 5.85
CA ASN A 110 -4.58 -13.86 6.14
C ASN A 110 -4.69 -14.44 7.56
N SER A 111 -5.26 -13.68 8.48
CA SER A 111 -5.30 -14.06 9.89
C SER A 111 -6.58 -13.59 10.55
N LEU A 112 -7.13 -14.46 11.40
CA LEU A 112 -8.23 -14.16 12.31
C LEU A 112 -7.79 -14.50 13.73
N ALA A 113 -8.11 -13.64 14.69
CA ALA A 113 -7.82 -13.87 16.08
C ALA A 113 -8.92 -13.29 16.98
N TRP A 114 -9.45 -14.13 17.86
CA TRP A 114 -10.45 -13.74 18.84
C TRP A 114 -9.79 -13.11 20.08
N SER A 115 -10.46 -12.11 20.65
CA SER A 115 -10.14 -11.62 21.98
C SER A 115 -10.37 -12.71 23.02
N PRO A 116 -9.61 -12.74 24.14
CA PRO A 116 -9.76 -13.77 25.18
C PRO A 116 -11.16 -13.82 25.82
N ASP A 117 -11.88 -12.69 25.82
CA ASP A 117 -13.28 -12.61 26.29
C ASP A 117 -14.31 -13.03 25.23
N GLY A 118 -13.87 -13.29 23.99
CA GLY A 118 -14.72 -13.73 22.88
C GLY A 118 -15.69 -12.68 22.32
N LYS A 119 -15.51 -11.40 22.66
CA LYS A 119 -16.38 -10.30 22.21
C LYS A 119 -15.90 -9.62 20.93
N LEU A 120 -14.60 -9.61 20.68
CA LEU A 120 -13.98 -8.93 19.55
C LEU A 120 -13.23 -9.93 18.67
N LEU A 121 -13.27 -9.69 17.37
CA LEU A 121 -12.50 -10.42 16.38
C LEU A 121 -11.55 -9.47 15.68
N ALA A 122 -10.26 -9.81 15.65
CA ALA A 122 -9.26 -9.08 14.88
C ALA A 122 -8.95 -9.82 13.58
N SER A 123 -8.88 -9.10 12.47
CA SER A 123 -8.53 -9.63 11.14
C SER A 123 -7.36 -8.88 10.53
N GLY A 124 -6.36 -9.60 10.04
CA GLY A 124 -5.21 -9.04 9.30
C GLY A 124 -5.31 -9.35 7.81
N SER A 125 -5.03 -8.36 6.96
CA SER A 125 -5.25 -8.43 5.51
C SER A 125 -4.07 -7.93 4.68
N HIS A 126 -4.07 -8.33 3.40
CA HIS A 126 -3.21 -7.79 2.33
C HIS A 126 -3.50 -6.32 1.99
N ASP A 127 -4.52 -5.68 2.56
CA ASP A 127 -4.71 -4.22 2.42
C ASP A 127 -3.81 -3.41 3.38
N ALA A 128 -2.82 -4.06 3.99
CA ALA A 128 -1.95 -3.51 5.03
C ALA A 128 -2.69 -3.01 6.28
N THR A 129 -3.97 -3.40 6.46
CA THR A 129 -4.76 -3.03 7.65
C THR A 129 -5.06 -4.23 8.54
N VAL A 130 -5.21 -3.94 9.83
CA VAL A 130 -5.85 -4.85 10.79
C VAL A 130 -7.21 -4.25 11.14
N ARG A 131 -8.27 -5.05 11.20
CA ARG A 131 -9.61 -4.58 11.55
C ARG A 131 -10.15 -5.30 12.78
N ILE A 132 -10.88 -4.57 13.61
CA ILE A 132 -11.54 -5.08 14.80
C ILE A 132 -13.05 -5.08 14.56
N TRP A 133 -13.66 -6.24 14.74
CA TRP A 133 -15.08 -6.47 14.55
C TRP A 133 -15.74 -6.78 15.89
N ASP A 134 -16.92 -6.22 16.10
CA ASP A 134 -17.75 -6.54 17.24
C ASP A 134 -18.62 -7.76 16.91
N ARG A 135 -18.57 -8.77 17.78
CA ARG A 135 -19.36 -10.00 17.64
C ARG A 135 -20.87 -9.77 17.72
N GLU A 136 -21.33 -8.92 18.64
CA GLU A 136 -22.77 -8.80 18.92
C GLU A 136 -23.50 -8.04 17.82
N THR A 137 -22.87 -6.99 17.30
CA THR A 137 -23.44 -6.15 16.24
C THR A 137 -23.06 -6.61 14.84
N ALA A 138 -22.05 -7.48 14.70
CA ALA A 138 -21.44 -7.85 13.42
C ALA A 138 -20.98 -6.63 12.60
N GLN A 139 -20.55 -5.57 13.29
CA GLN A 139 -20.09 -4.33 12.67
C GLN A 139 -18.59 -4.10 12.88
N LEU A 140 -18.00 -3.38 11.93
CA LEU A 140 -16.62 -2.92 12.01
C LEU A 140 -16.51 -1.87 13.13
N ARG A 141 -15.72 -2.16 14.15
CA ARG A 141 -15.48 -1.27 15.29
C ARG A 141 -14.30 -0.35 15.06
N GLN A 142 -13.16 -0.89 14.57
CA GLN A 142 -11.95 -0.11 14.32
C GLN A 142 -11.15 -0.63 13.12
N ILE A 143 -10.44 0.29 12.47
CA ILE A 143 -9.42 0.00 11.45
C ILE A 143 -8.08 0.47 12.00
N LEU A 144 -7.14 -0.45 12.15
CA LEU A 144 -5.77 -0.22 12.56
C LEU A 144 -4.90 -0.10 11.30
N GLN A 145 -4.42 1.11 11.02
CA GLN A 145 -3.57 1.42 9.88
C GLN A 145 -2.17 1.80 10.34
N GLY A 146 -1.14 1.33 9.64
CA GLY A 146 0.25 1.70 9.94
C GLY A 146 1.29 0.79 9.29
N HIS A 147 0.97 -0.49 9.03
CA HIS A 147 1.84 -1.34 8.24
C HIS A 147 1.97 -0.78 6.82
N SER A 148 3.17 -0.88 6.23
CA SER A 148 3.44 -0.42 4.86
C SER A 148 3.23 -1.53 3.82
N ALA A 149 2.97 -2.76 4.26
CA ALA A 149 2.77 -3.93 3.42
C ALA A 149 1.80 -4.94 4.08
N ASP A 150 1.60 -6.07 3.43
CA ASP A 150 0.64 -7.11 3.81
C ASP A 150 0.77 -7.60 5.25
N VAL A 151 -0.35 -7.70 5.97
CA VAL A 151 -0.38 -8.29 7.30
C VAL A 151 -0.60 -9.79 7.20
N TYR A 152 0.36 -10.58 7.69
CA TYR A 152 0.30 -12.05 7.64
C TYR A 152 -0.35 -12.68 8.85
N ARG A 153 -0.10 -12.16 10.05
CA ARG A 153 -0.63 -12.72 11.30
C ARG A 153 -1.02 -11.64 12.30
N VAL A 154 -2.08 -11.92 13.03
CA VAL A 154 -2.59 -11.10 14.13
C VAL A 154 -2.86 -12.01 15.33
N LYS A 155 -2.48 -11.57 16.54
CA LYS A 155 -2.73 -12.28 17.79
C LYS A 155 -3.11 -11.31 18.90
N TRP A 156 -4.06 -11.73 19.73
CA TRP A 156 -4.37 -11.04 20.99
C TRP A 156 -3.41 -11.48 22.09
N SER A 157 -3.06 -10.56 22.97
CA SER A 157 -2.41 -10.90 24.23
C SER A 157 -3.38 -11.73 25.11
N PRO A 158 -2.86 -12.64 25.97
CA PRO A 158 -3.71 -13.47 26.82
C PRO A 158 -4.60 -12.69 27.79
N ASP A 159 -4.20 -11.47 28.16
CA ASP A 159 -4.98 -10.56 29.00
C ASP A 159 -5.99 -9.70 28.23
N GLY A 160 -6.00 -9.78 26.89
CA GLY A 160 -6.92 -9.06 26.01
C GLY A 160 -6.63 -7.57 25.86
N LYS A 161 -5.52 -7.07 26.43
CA LYS A 161 -5.18 -5.64 26.41
C LYS A 161 -4.44 -5.19 25.16
N LEU A 162 -3.81 -6.10 24.44
CA LEU A 162 -2.94 -5.79 23.31
C LEU A 162 -3.25 -6.67 22.11
N ILE A 163 -3.01 -6.13 20.92
CA ILE A 163 -2.96 -6.89 19.67
C ILE A 163 -1.54 -6.78 19.12
N ALA A 164 -0.95 -7.90 18.70
CA ALA A 164 0.29 -7.92 17.93
C ALA A 164 0.00 -8.32 16.48
N SER A 165 0.56 -7.58 15.52
CA SER A 165 0.48 -7.89 14.10
C SER A 165 1.86 -8.01 13.47
N ALA A 166 2.01 -8.98 12.57
CA ALA A 166 3.23 -9.25 11.82
C ALA A 166 2.99 -9.06 10.33
N SER A 167 3.95 -8.43 9.66
CA SER A 167 3.80 -7.92 8.31
C SER A 167 4.98 -8.29 7.40
N LEU A 168 4.72 -8.22 6.09
CA LEU A 168 5.72 -8.26 5.02
C LEU A 168 6.73 -7.13 5.13
N ASP A 169 6.39 -6.03 5.81
CA ASP A 169 7.27 -4.87 6.02
C ASP A 169 8.44 -5.12 6.99
N SER A 170 8.66 -6.37 7.41
CA SER A 170 9.68 -6.82 8.38
C SER A 170 9.52 -6.27 9.82
N THR A 171 8.41 -5.60 10.12
CA THR A 171 8.10 -5.08 11.46
C THR A 171 7.00 -5.88 12.16
N ILE A 172 6.96 -5.72 13.48
CA ILE A 172 5.84 -6.16 14.32
C ILE A 172 5.23 -4.91 14.95
N ARG A 173 3.92 -4.74 14.84
CA ARG A 173 3.21 -3.63 15.49
C ARG A 173 2.38 -4.14 16.67
N ILE A 174 2.45 -3.42 17.78
CA ILE A 174 1.64 -3.64 18.98
C ILE A 174 0.59 -2.55 19.07
N TRP A 175 -0.67 -2.94 19.21
CA TRP A 175 -1.83 -2.06 19.19
C TRP A 175 -2.61 -2.13 20.49
N ASP A 176 -3.20 -1.00 20.86
CA ASP A 176 -4.29 -0.97 21.83
C ASP A 176 -5.64 -1.18 21.11
N PRO A 177 -6.36 -2.28 21.39
CA PRO A 177 -7.63 -2.60 20.74
C PRO A 177 -8.79 -1.68 21.14
N HIS A 178 -8.65 -0.87 22.20
CA HIS A 178 -9.71 0.05 22.64
C HIS A 178 -9.58 1.40 21.96
N THR A 179 -8.35 1.93 21.88
CA THR A 179 -8.08 3.22 21.25
C THR A 179 -7.75 3.12 19.76
N GLY A 180 -7.38 1.93 19.28
CA GLY A 180 -6.97 1.68 17.90
C GLY A 180 -5.56 2.19 17.56
N ARG A 181 -4.77 2.55 18.58
CA ARG A 181 -3.46 3.19 18.41
C ARG A 181 -2.33 2.16 18.32
N THR A 182 -1.31 2.46 17.53
CA THR A 182 -0.02 1.76 17.62
C THR A 182 0.72 2.23 18.88
N LEU A 183 1.02 1.32 19.79
CA LEU A 183 1.83 1.61 20.98
C LEU A 183 3.31 1.45 20.67
N PHE A 184 3.68 0.33 20.03
CA PHE A 184 5.06 -0.01 19.73
C PHE A 184 5.22 -0.56 18.32
N VAL A 185 6.33 -0.19 17.68
CA VAL A 185 6.83 -0.79 16.43
C VAL A 185 8.15 -1.47 16.75
N LEU A 186 8.21 -2.79 16.56
CA LEU A 186 9.40 -3.58 16.83
C LEU A 186 10.15 -3.80 15.52
N GLU A 187 11.33 -3.18 15.42
CA GLU A 187 12.27 -3.34 14.30
C GLU A 187 13.37 -4.33 14.69
N GLY A 188 13.81 -5.13 13.73
CA GLY A 188 15.00 -5.94 13.90
C GLY A 188 15.10 -7.15 12.99
N HIS A 189 13.97 -7.75 12.59
CA HIS A 189 13.96 -8.78 11.55
C HIS A 189 14.42 -8.18 10.21
N THR A 190 15.10 -8.96 9.37
CA THR A 190 15.60 -8.50 8.06
C THR A 190 14.68 -8.89 6.89
N ALA A 191 13.72 -9.77 7.14
CA ALA A 191 12.74 -10.21 6.16
C ALA A 191 11.33 -10.28 6.76
N SER A 192 10.35 -10.66 5.93
CA SER A 192 8.93 -10.72 6.31
C SER A 192 8.70 -11.50 7.61
N VAL A 193 7.88 -10.93 8.50
CA VAL A 193 7.48 -11.61 9.73
C VAL A 193 6.19 -12.36 9.45
N ASN A 194 6.27 -13.69 9.54
CA ASN A 194 5.18 -14.54 9.07
C ASN A 194 4.33 -15.10 10.20
N CYS A 195 4.86 -15.16 11.42
CA CYS A 195 4.20 -15.80 12.56
C CYS A 195 4.46 -15.07 13.87
N LEU A 196 3.43 -15.07 14.73
CA LEU A 196 3.45 -14.53 16.09
C LEU A 196 2.76 -15.49 17.06
N SER A 197 3.31 -15.60 18.27
CA SER A 197 2.64 -16.27 19.38
C SER A 197 3.00 -15.61 20.70
N PHE A 198 1.99 -15.26 21.49
CA PHE A 198 2.20 -14.90 22.90
C PHE A 198 2.42 -16.14 23.75
N SER A 199 3.27 -16.00 24.76
CA SER A 199 3.38 -16.96 25.86
C SER A 199 2.13 -16.96 26.73
N CYS A 200 1.86 -18.07 27.41
CA CYS A 200 0.67 -18.23 28.25
C CYS A 200 0.57 -17.24 29.41
N ASN A 201 1.71 -16.74 29.90
CA ASN A 201 1.76 -15.71 30.95
C ASN A 201 1.66 -14.27 30.39
N GLY A 202 1.62 -14.10 29.07
CA GLY A 202 1.55 -12.80 28.39
C GLY A 202 2.84 -11.97 28.48
N LYS A 203 3.94 -12.52 28.99
CA LYS A 203 5.17 -11.75 29.25
C LYS A 203 6.22 -11.85 28.14
N LEU A 204 6.13 -12.87 27.29
CA LEU A 204 6.94 -13.03 26.08
C LEU A 204 6.07 -13.09 24.83
N LEU A 205 6.58 -12.51 23.74
CA LEU A 205 6.09 -12.66 22.38
C LEU A 205 7.18 -13.38 21.56
N ALA A 206 6.83 -14.41 20.80
CA ALA A 206 7.73 -15.03 19.82
C ALA A 206 7.32 -14.59 18.42
N SER A 207 8.31 -14.29 17.58
CA SER A 207 8.13 -14.04 16.15
C SER A 207 9.04 -14.92 15.31
N LYS A 208 8.52 -15.43 14.19
CA LYS A 208 9.30 -16.16 13.18
C LYS A 208 9.26 -15.40 11.86
N SER A 209 10.45 -15.16 11.30
CA SER A 209 10.64 -14.42 10.04
C SER A 209 11.26 -15.32 8.96
N SER A 210 11.11 -14.90 7.71
CA SER A 210 11.80 -15.49 6.56
C SER A 210 13.33 -15.27 6.60
N ASP A 211 13.83 -14.47 7.54
CA ASP A 211 15.28 -14.28 7.78
C ASP A 211 15.95 -15.51 8.42
N GLY A 212 15.20 -16.61 8.61
CA GLY A 212 15.68 -17.81 9.25
C GLY A 212 15.90 -17.64 10.76
N THR A 213 15.24 -16.66 11.39
CA THR A 213 15.34 -16.45 12.84
C THR A 213 13.98 -16.47 13.52
N VAL A 214 13.98 -17.02 14.73
CA VAL A 214 12.90 -16.87 15.71
C VAL A 214 13.39 -15.93 16.81
N ARG A 215 12.67 -14.84 17.06
CA ARG A 215 13.00 -13.85 18.09
C ARG A 215 12.02 -13.91 19.24
N LEU A 216 12.55 -13.86 20.46
CA LEU A 216 11.76 -13.73 21.68
C LEU A 216 11.84 -12.31 22.21
N TRP A 217 10.69 -11.67 22.34
CA TRP A 217 10.52 -10.29 22.79
C TRP A 217 9.91 -10.27 24.20
N ARG A 218 10.44 -9.43 25.08
CA ARG A 218 9.84 -9.16 26.39
C ARG A 218 8.64 -8.24 26.24
N CYS A 219 7.46 -8.56 26.75
CA CYS A 219 6.28 -7.69 26.58
C CYS A 219 6.32 -6.41 27.43
N ASP A 220 7.16 -6.37 28.48
CA ASP A 220 7.30 -5.20 29.35
C ASP A 220 8.17 -4.11 28.70
N THR A 221 9.33 -4.50 28.14
CA THR A 221 10.30 -3.56 27.53
C THR A 221 10.35 -3.62 26.01
N TRP A 222 9.81 -4.69 25.41
CA TRP A 222 9.81 -4.99 23.98
C TRP A 222 11.19 -5.19 23.35
N GLU A 223 12.17 -5.52 24.18
CA GLU A 223 13.53 -5.85 23.75
C GLU A 223 13.63 -7.34 23.37
N THR A 224 14.53 -7.66 22.43
CA THR A 224 14.81 -9.05 22.09
C THR A 224 15.73 -9.67 23.15
N VAL A 225 15.24 -10.75 23.76
CA VAL A 225 15.95 -11.50 24.79
C VAL A 225 16.73 -12.66 24.19
N GLU A 226 16.16 -13.34 23.20
CA GLU A 226 16.78 -14.51 22.55
C GLU A 226 16.55 -14.47 21.04
N ILE A 227 17.57 -14.85 20.26
CA ILE A 227 17.49 -15.06 18.81
C ILE A 227 17.89 -16.51 18.52
N ILE A 228 16.94 -17.30 18.05
CA ILE A 228 17.14 -18.70 17.67
C ILE A 228 17.32 -18.74 16.16
N LYS A 229 18.45 -19.26 15.67
CA LYS A 229 18.70 -19.43 14.23
C LYS A 229 18.09 -20.75 13.75
N GLU A 230 17.10 -20.66 12.88
CA GLU A 230 16.42 -21.78 12.22
C GLU A 230 16.27 -21.47 10.74
N PRO A 231 17.20 -21.91 9.87
CA PRO A 231 17.11 -21.65 8.44
C PRO A 231 15.80 -22.22 7.89
N THR A 232 15.08 -21.38 7.16
CA THR A 232 13.78 -21.68 6.57
C THR A 232 13.93 -21.95 5.08
N ALA A 233 13.25 -22.99 4.58
CA ALA A 233 12.99 -23.05 3.15
C ALA A 233 12.06 -21.87 2.85
N LYS A 234 12.35 -21.03 1.86
CA LYS A 234 11.58 -19.81 1.52
C LYS A 234 10.10 -20.09 1.13
N HIS A 235 9.61 -21.31 1.32
CA HIS A 235 8.26 -21.74 0.98
C HIS A 235 7.26 -21.50 2.10
N PHE A 236 6.12 -20.94 1.70
CA PHE A 236 4.95 -20.70 2.53
C PHE A 236 4.53 -21.96 3.30
N HIS A 237 4.87 -22.02 4.60
CA HIS A 237 3.96 -22.15 5.75
C HIS A 237 4.78 -22.31 7.03
N PHE A 238 4.91 -21.21 7.80
CA PHE A 238 5.65 -21.25 9.05
C PHE A 238 4.71 -21.51 10.23
N GLY A 239 5.12 -22.42 11.11
CA GLY A 239 4.41 -22.79 12.34
C GLY A 239 5.18 -22.26 13.54
N LEU A 240 4.48 -21.52 14.40
CA LEU A 240 5.00 -21.01 15.67
C LEU A 240 3.86 -21.02 16.69
N ALA A 241 4.05 -21.74 17.79
CA ALA A 241 3.03 -21.80 18.84
C ALA A 241 3.66 -22.01 20.22
N PHE A 242 3.35 -21.11 21.15
CA PHE A 242 3.51 -21.40 22.57
C PHE A 242 2.43 -22.36 23.03
N HIS A 243 2.78 -23.22 23.99
CA HIS A 243 1.79 -24.03 24.67
C HIS A 243 0.86 -23.12 25.51
N PRO A 244 -0.46 -23.37 25.55
CA PRO A 244 -1.42 -22.52 26.27
C PRO A 244 -1.27 -22.49 27.80
N LYS A 245 -0.35 -23.28 28.38
CA LYS A 245 -0.26 -23.50 29.84
C LYS A 245 1.18 -23.79 30.29
N LEU A 246 1.92 -24.57 29.50
CA LEU A 246 3.29 -24.95 29.81
C LEU A 246 4.29 -23.94 29.21
N PRO A 247 5.51 -23.85 29.76
CA PRO A 247 6.57 -22.99 29.24
C PRO A 247 7.27 -23.64 28.04
N ILE A 248 6.49 -24.04 27.02
CA ILE A 248 6.99 -24.76 25.85
C ILE A 248 6.68 -23.96 24.60
N LEU A 249 7.64 -23.89 23.68
CA LEU A 249 7.50 -23.29 22.36
C LEU A 249 7.75 -24.33 21.28
N ALA A 250 6.82 -24.47 20.34
CA ALA A 250 7.00 -25.25 19.14
C ALA A 250 7.36 -24.33 17.96
N THR A 251 8.45 -24.67 17.28
CA THR A 251 8.91 -24.02 16.04
C THR A 251 9.04 -25.05 14.92
N LEU A 252 8.99 -24.59 13.67
CA LEU A 252 9.42 -25.41 12.52
C LEU A 252 10.91 -25.15 12.26
N GLY A 253 11.73 -26.20 12.32
CA GLY A 253 13.17 -26.16 12.05
C GLY A 253 13.57 -27.08 10.89
N GLU A 254 14.86 -27.07 10.54
CA GLU A 254 15.44 -27.88 9.45
C GLU A 254 14.75 -27.63 8.11
N GLU A 255 14.80 -26.38 7.62
CA GLU A 255 14.18 -26.00 6.35
C GLU A 255 12.67 -26.34 6.30
N ASP A 256 12.02 -26.21 7.47
CA ASP A 256 10.59 -26.47 7.70
C ASP A 256 10.16 -27.94 7.54
N THR A 257 11.12 -28.88 7.62
CA THR A 257 10.85 -30.32 7.57
C THR A 257 10.60 -30.96 8.95
N ALA A 258 11.08 -30.33 10.03
CA ALA A 258 10.98 -30.85 11.38
C ALA A 258 10.25 -29.88 12.33
N ILE A 259 9.55 -30.43 13.33
CA ILE A 259 9.00 -29.65 14.44
C ILE A 259 9.98 -29.73 15.61
N ARG A 260 10.48 -28.58 16.07
CA ARG A 260 11.32 -28.46 17.25
C ARG A 260 10.50 -27.97 18.43
N ILE A 261 10.79 -28.54 19.60
CA ILE A 261 10.10 -28.24 20.84
C ILE A 261 11.12 -27.72 21.84
N TRP A 262 10.95 -26.47 22.24
CA TRP A 262 11.83 -25.75 23.13
C TRP A 262 11.19 -25.68 24.51
N ASN A 263 11.94 -26.07 25.53
CA ASN A 263 11.58 -25.80 26.92
C ASN A 263 12.14 -24.43 27.30
N ILE A 264 11.26 -23.51 27.70
CA ILE A 264 11.59 -22.12 27.93
C ILE A 264 11.75 -21.86 29.42
N ASP A 265 12.96 -21.51 29.83
CA ASP A 265 13.20 -20.99 31.17
C ASP A 265 12.89 -19.49 31.21
N PHE A 266 11.66 -19.17 31.58
CA PHE A 266 11.22 -17.79 31.75
C PHE A 266 12.13 -17.01 32.71
N TYR A 267 12.57 -17.61 33.82
CA TYR A 267 13.37 -16.90 34.83
C TYR A 267 14.70 -16.43 34.26
N ARG A 268 15.40 -17.32 33.53
CA ARG A 268 16.65 -16.97 32.87
C ARG A 268 16.47 -15.88 31.81
N LEU A 269 15.41 -15.95 31.01
CA LEU A 269 15.12 -14.95 29.98
C LEU A 269 14.76 -13.56 30.55
N PHE A 270 14.11 -13.50 31.72
CA PHE A 270 13.82 -12.22 32.37
C PHE A 270 15.06 -11.57 33.00
N GLN A 271 16.03 -12.37 33.45
CA GLN A 271 17.28 -11.86 34.01
C GLN A 271 18.36 -11.58 32.96
N ALA A 272 18.22 -12.15 31.76
CA ALA A 272 19.14 -11.90 30.67
C ALA A 272 19.11 -10.43 30.26
N SER A 273 20.30 -9.86 30.08
CA SER A 273 20.47 -8.59 29.39
C SER A 273 20.02 -8.75 27.93
N PRO A 274 19.45 -7.70 27.31
CA PRO A 274 19.10 -7.74 25.90
C PRO A 274 20.34 -8.10 25.06
N ILE A 275 20.13 -8.90 24.00
CA ILE A 275 21.24 -9.40 23.16
C ILE A 275 21.97 -8.26 22.46
N ASN A 276 21.23 -7.23 22.04
CA ASN A 276 21.76 -6.05 21.38
C ASN A 276 21.42 -4.80 22.21
N SER A 277 22.22 -3.75 22.04
CA SER A 277 21.82 -2.40 22.45
C SER A 277 20.62 -1.96 21.61
N TYR A 278 19.52 -1.64 22.29
CA TYR A 278 18.32 -1.11 21.68
C TYR A 278 18.21 0.39 21.94
N VAL A 279 17.69 1.10 20.95
CA VAL A 279 17.30 2.50 21.10
C VAL A 279 15.80 2.56 21.00
N LYS A 280 15.16 3.01 22.07
CA LYS A 280 13.75 3.42 22.03
C LYS A 280 13.71 4.83 21.51
N TYR A 281 12.94 5.09 20.48
CA TYR A 281 12.76 6.46 20.01
C TYR A 281 11.32 6.71 19.57
N ALA A 282 10.89 7.94 19.78
CA ALA A 282 9.61 8.45 19.34
C ALA A 282 9.87 9.58 18.35
N CYS A 283 9.13 9.59 17.25
CA CYS A 283 9.20 10.65 16.25
C CYS A 283 7.89 11.41 16.22
N ALA A 284 7.97 12.73 16.37
CA ALA A 284 6.83 13.62 16.18
C ALA A 284 7.00 14.40 14.87
N LYS A 285 5.92 14.46 14.10
CA LYS A 285 5.87 15.22 12.86
C LYS A 285 5.18 16.55 13.07
N VAL A 286 5.91 17.63 12.83
CA VAL A 286 5.40 19.00 12.84
C VAL A 286 5.32 19.48 11.40
N VAL A 287 4.15 19.96 10.98
CA VAL A 287 3.94 20.44 9.62
C VAL A 287 3.74 21.95 9.62
N LEU A 288 4.39 22.62 8.67
CA LEU A 288 4.28 24.04 8.43
C LEU A 288 3.57 24.24 7.08
N VAL A 289 2.33 24.73 7.15
CA VAL A 289 1.41 24.88 6.01
C VAL A 289 0.89 26.31 5.93
N GLY A 290 0.54 26.74 4.72
CA GLY A 290 0.10 28.10 4.47
C GLY A 290 0.30 28.47 3.01
N ASP A 291 -0.28 29.58 2.58
CA ASP A 291 -0.26 29.99 1.17
C ASP A 291 1.13 30.35 0.65
N SER A 292 1.24 30.56 -0.66
CA SER A 292 2.49 31.04 -1.25
C SER A 292 2.88 32.41 -0.68
N GLY A 293 4.17 32.66 -0.50
CA GLY A 293 4.67 33.97 -0.06
C GLY A 293 4.46 34.35 1.41
N VAL A 294 3.79 33.53 2.24
CA VAL A 294 3.48 33.87 3.64
C VAL A 294 4.68 33.82 4.61
N GLY A 295 5.90 33.52 4.12
CA GLY A 295 7.12 33.50 4.95
C GLY A 295 7.43 32.17 5.65
N LYS A 296 6.84 31.06 5.16
CA LYS A 296 7.00 29.70 5.70
C LYS A 296 8.44 29.24 5.82
N SER A 297 9.20 29.27 4.72
CA SER A 297 10.56 28.72 4.70
C SER A 297 11.53 29.52 5.55
N GLY A 298 11.43 30.85 5.55
CA GLY A 298 12.18 31.69 6.48
C GLY A 298 11.88 31.37 7.95
N LEU A 299 10.61 31.15 8.30
CA LEU A 299 10.24 30.69 9.64
C LEU A 299 10.77 29.28 9.93
N GLY A 300 10.70 28.37 8.96
CA GLY A 300 11.20 27.00 9.07
C GLY A 300 12.70 26.91 9.36
N LEU A 301 13.53 27.77 8.74
CA LEU A 301 14.96 27.87 9.00
C LEU A 301 15.25 28.25 10.45
N VAL A 302 14.58 29.31 10.93
CA VAL A 302 14.79 29.82 12.29
C VAL A 302 14.29 28.83 13.35
N LEU A 303 13.17 28.16 13.07
CA LEU A 303 12.63 27.10 13.92
C LEU A 303 13.59 25.89 14.02
N SER A 304 14.33 25.56 12.97
CA SER A 304 15.36 24.50 13.00
C SER A 304 16.71 24.96 13.57
N GLY A 305 16.82 26.20 14.05
CA GLY A 305 18.06 26.75 14.64
C GLY A 305 19.06 27.30 13.62
N GLU A 306 18.67 27.43 12.35
CA GLU A 306 19.48 28.07 11.32
C GLU A 306 19.26 29.60 11.32
N PRO A 307 20.26 30.41 10.91
CA PRO A 307 20.09 31.85 10.82
C PRO A 307 19.04 32.22 9.75
N PHE A 308 18.27 33.28 10.00
CA PHE A 308 17.30 33.77 9.04
C PHE A 308 17.96 34.14 7.71
N GLN A 309 17.41 33.63 6.61
CA GLN A 309 17.74 34.02 5.25
C GLN A 309 16.47 34.41 4.51
N ALA A 310 16.58 35.40 3.61
CA ALA A 310 15.47 35.76 2.74
C ALA A 310 15.24 34.65 1.72
N THR A 311 14.15 33.91 1.88
CA THR A 311 13.78 32.81 0.98
C THR A 311 12.74 33.27 -0.02
N GLU A 312 12.80 32.72 -1.23
CA GLU A 312 11.68 32.80 -2.18
C GLU A 312 10.51 31.92 -1.72
N SER A 313 9.44 31.85 -2.52
CA SER A 313 8.33 30.96 -2.23
C SER A 313 8.79 29.51 -2.24
N THR A 314 8.40 28.74 -1.23
CA THR A 314 8.70 27.32 -1.12
C THR A 314 8.27 26.57 -2.39
N HIS A 315 9.20 25.82 -2.99
CA HIS A 315 8.95 24.90 -4.08
C HIS A 315 9.18 23.48 -3.56
N GLY A 316 8.12 22.66 -3.52
CA GLY A 316 8.16 21.30 -2.99
C GLY A 316 8.05 21.23 -1.48
N ARG A 317 8.63 20.17 -0.93
CA ARG A 317 8.63 19.83 0.49
C ARG A 317 10.04 20.00 1.02
N PHE A 318 10.21 20.50 2.24
CA PHE A 318 11.49 20.45 2.94
C PHE A 318 11.32 19.79 4.30
N VAL A 319 12.13 18.77 4.60
CA VAL A 319 12.12 18.09 5.89
C VAL A 319 13.40 18.44 6.65
N ARG A 320 13.25 19.07 7.82
CA ARG A 320 14.36 19.47 8.70
C ARG A 320 14.23 18.82 10.07
N ASN A 321 15.35 18.64 10.76
CA ASN A 321 15.33 18.28 12.17
C ASN A 321 15.03 19.55 12.98
N PHE A 322 13.95 19.54 13.77
CA PHE A 322 13.56 20.65 14.63
C PHE A 322 14.20 20.53 16.02
N HIS A 323 14.18 19.32 16.57
CA HIS A 323 14.67 19.07 17.92
C HIS A 323 14.96 17.58 18.12
N SER A 324 16.04 17.28 18.83
CA SER A 324 16.32 15.94 19.34
C SER A 324 16.72 16.01 20.82
N SER A 325 16.08 15.21 21.66
CA SER A 325 16.44 15.06 23.08
C SER A 325 16.50 13.59 23.48
N GLU A 326 17.34 13.27 24.46
CA GLU A 326 17.37 11.97 25.12
C GLU A 326 16.77 12.13 26.52
N ILE A 327 15.85 11.25 26.87
CA ILE A 327 15.21 11.20 28.18
C ILE A 327 15.58 9.87 28.83
N ASP A 328 16.07 9.92 30.06
CA ASP A 328 16.25 8.73 30.88
C ASP A 328 14.89 8.34 31.48
N LEU A 329 14.39 7.15 31.14
CA LEU A 329 13.17 6.59 31.70
C LEU A 329 13.43 6.06 33.12
N GLU A 330 12.36 5.96 33.91
CA GLU A 330 12.41 5.43 35.29
C GLU A 330 13.00 4.00 35.35
N ASP A 331 12.87 3.24 34.26
CA ASP A 331 13.41 1.89 34.11
C ASP A 331 14.92 1.84 33.79
N GLY A 332 15.61 2.99 33.74
CA GLY A 332 17.04 3.11 33.42
C GLY A 332 17.38 3.05 31.92
N HIS A 333 16.36 2.98 31.06
CA HIS A 333 16.51 2.99 29.60
C HIS A 333 16.43 4.41 29.04
N LYS A 334 17.11 4.67 27.91
CA LYS A 334 17.04 5.95 27.20
C LYS A 334 15.97 5.93 26.13
N GLU A 335 15.12 6.95 26.11
CA GLU A 335 14.17 7.23 25.03
C GLU A 335 14.63 8.48 24.28
N LYS A 336 14.85 8.34 22.96
CA LYS A 336 15.22 9.46 22.10
C LYS A 336 13.97 10.06 21.46
N HIS A 337 13.72 11.34 21.71
CA HIS A 337 12.63 12.09 21.09
C HIS A 337 13.17 12.91 19.93
N GLU A 338 12.64 12.68 18.74
CA GLU A 338 12.99 13.42 17.53
C GLU A 338 11.77 14.13 16.96
N VAL A 339 11.93 15.40 16.62
CA VAL A 339 10.87 16.20 16.01
C VAL A 339 11.31 16.59 14.60
N LEU A 340 10.53 16.19 13.61
CA LEU A 340 10.78 16.54 12.21
C LEU A 340 9.83 17.66 11.79
N LEU A 341 10.39 18.76 11.28
CA LEU A 341 9.65 19.88 10.71
C LEU A 341 9.52 19.73 9.20
N TRP A 342 8.28 19.67 8.73
CA TRP A 342 7.91 19.51 7.33
C TRP A 342 7.36 20.84 6.81
N ASP A 343 8.15 21.55 6.01
CA ASP A 343 7.72 22.77 5.31
C ASP A 343 7.11 22.37 3.96
N LEU A 344 5.81 22.63 3.79
CA LEU A 344 5.05 22.25 2.60
C LEU A 344 4.71 23.49 1.77
N ALA A 345 5.06 23.48 0.48
CA ALA A 345 4.64 24.54 -0.43
C ALA A 345 3.11 24.71 -0.49
N GLY A 346 2.71 25.98 -0.46
CA GLY A 346 1.31 26.42 -0.43
C GLY A 346 0.64 26.58 -1.78
N GLN A 347 1.42 26.55 -2.86
CA GLN A 347 0.96 26.90 -4.20
C GLN A 347 -0.04 25.84 -4.72
N PRO A 348 -1.06 26.22 -5.51
CA PRO A 348 -2.11 25.30 -5.95
C PRO A 348 -1.62 24.01 -6.61
N GLY A 349 -0.54 24.05 -7.40
CA GLY A 349 0.04 22.86 -8.04
C GLY A 349 0.63 21.84 -7.05
N TYR A 350 1.16 22.31 -5.92
CA TYR A 350 1.74 21.44 -4.88
C TYR A 350 0.71 20.94 -3.88
N ARG A 351 -0.41 21.66 -3.70
CA ARG A 351 -1.47 21.33 -2.75
C ARG A 351 -1.99 19.89 -2.91
N LEU A 352 -2.14 19.41 -4.15
CA LEU A 352 -2.62 18.06 -4.44
C LEU A 352 -1.62 16.98 -3.98
N ILE A 353 -0.32 17.22 -4.18
CA ILE A 353 0.76 16.32 -3.79
C ILE A 353 0.95 16.34 -2.26
N HIS A 354 1.00 17.53 -1.67
CA HIS A 354 1.29 17.73 -0.24
C HIS A 354 0.19 17.27 0.71
N GLN A 355 -1.07 17.22 0.27
CA GLN A 355 -2.15 16.60 1.04
C GLN A 355 -1.83 15.15 1.46
N LEU A 356 -1.10 14.41 0.63
CA LEU A 356 -0.69 13.02 0.91
C LEU A 356 0.31 12.95 2.08
N HIS A 357 0.98 14.05 2.39
CA HIS A 357 1.95 14.15 3.47
C HIS A 357 1.36 14.73 4.76
N LEU A 358 0.04 14.97 4.85
CA LEU A 358 -0.61 15.45 6.09
C LEU A 358 -0.97 14.31 7.07
N ASN A 359 -0.48 13.11 6.79
CA ASN A 359 -0.58 11.94 7.67
C ASN A 359 0.36 12.05 8.89
N GLU A 360 -0.11 11.59 10.05
CA GLU A 360 0.66 11.47 11.33
C GLU A 360 1.17 12.79 11.90
N VAL A 361 0.48 13.88 11.61
CA VAL A 361 0.88 15.20 12.09
C VAL A 361 0.49 15.34 13.56
N ALA A 362 1.49 15.57 14.42
CA ALA A 362 1.30 15.84 15.84
C ALA A 362 0.93 17.32 16.06
N VAL A 363 1.62 18.23 15.36
CA VAL A 363 1.38 19.68 15.43
C VAL A 363 1.36 20.27 14.03
N ALA A 364 0.34 21.05 13.70
CA ALA A 364 0.27 21.82 12.47
C ALA A 364 0.34 23.32 12.75
N LEU A 365 1.33 23.98 12.15
CA LEU A 365 1.46 25.42 12.11
C LEU A 365 0.78 25.93 10.83
N ILE A 366 -0.36 26.60 10.99
CA ILE A 366 -1.08 27.23 9.87
C ILE A 366 -0.62 28.68 9.79
N VAL A 367 0.26 28.95 8.82
CA VAL A 367 0.91 30.25 8.62
C VAL A 367 0.14 31.07 7.61
N PHE A 368 -0.14 32.33 7.96
CA PHE A 368 -0.76 33.30 7.05
C PHE A 368 -0.01 34.63 7.07
N ASP A 369 -0.11 35.38 5.96
CA ASP A 369 0.45 36.73 5.87
C ASP A 369 -0.57 37.74 6.40
N ALA A 370 -0.19 38.45 7.44
CA ALA A 370 -1.02 39.43 8.12
C ALA A 370 -1.33 40.68 7.27
N ARG A 371 -0.63 40.85 6.13
CA ARG A 371 -0.75 41.99 5.20
C ARG A 371 -1.51 41.65 3.91
N SER A 372 -2.04 40.43 3.74
CA SER A 372 -2.81 40.10 2.53
C SER A 372 -3.92 41.14 2.32
N GLU A 373 -3.92 41.81 1.16
CA GLU A 373 -4.96 42.80 0.78
C GLU A 373 -6.28 42.10 0.42
N THR A 374 -6.19 40.83 0.04
CA THR A 374 -7.31 39.88 -0.08
C THR A 374 -7.66 39.28 1.29
N ASP A 375 -8.62 38.36 1.37
CA ASP A 375 -8.93 37.67 2.64
C ASP A 375 -7.70 36.89 3.16
N PRO A 376 -7.07 37.29 4.29
CA PRO A 376 -5.85 36.66 4.80
C PRO A 376 -6.10 35.21 5.28
N PHE A 377 -7.36 34.81 5.43
CA PHE A 377 -7.75 33.51 5.97
C PHE A 377 -8.14 32.47 4.92
N ALA A 378 -8.20 32.80 3.63
CA ALA A 378 -8.58 31.86 2.58
C ALA A 378 -7.75 30.56 2.64
N GLY A 379 -6.41 30.68 2.63
CA GLY A 379 -5.51 29.54 2.80
C GLY A 379 -5.64 28.82 4.15
N VAL A 380 -6.00 29.54 5.21
CA VAL A 380 -6.19 28.97 6.56
C VAL A 380 -7.36 28.00 6.57
N TYR A 381 -8.50 28.36 5.95
CA TYR A 381 -9.65 27.47 5.81
C TYR A 381 -9.31 26.22 5.01
N TYR A 382 -8.61 26.39 3.87
CA TYR A 382 -8.17 25.27 3.04
C TYR A 382 -7.31 24.28 3.82
N TRP A 383 -6.25 24.74 4.48
CA TRP A 383 -5.32 23.86 5.20
C TRP A 383 -5.96 23.26 6.45
N SER A 384 -6.84 23.99 7.15
CA SER A 384 -7.60 23.42 8.28
C SER A 384 -8.54 22.29 7.83
N ARG A 385 -9.21 22.43 6.67
CA ARG A 385 -10.04 21.37 6.07
C ARG A 385 -9.19 20.18 5.63
N ALA A 386 -8.05 20.42 4.98
CA ALA A 386 -7.13 19.36 4.55
C ALA A 386 -6.57 18.55 5.75
N LEU A 387 -6.19 19.23 6.83
CA LEU A 387 -5.76 18.59 8.08
C LEU A 387 -6.88 17.77 8.72
N ARG A 388 -8.11 18.31 8.76
CA ARG A 388 -9.28 17.59 9.27
C ARG A 388 -9.59 16.33 8.44
N GLN A 389 -9.45 16.41 7.11
CA GLN A 389 -9.61 15.24 6.24
C GLN A 389 -8.53 14.19 6.50
N ALA A 390 -7.27 14.60 6.67
CA ALA A 390 -6.17 13.69 7.00
C ALA A 390 -6.38 13.00 8.37
N GLN A 391 -6.94 13.71 9.35
CA GLN A 391 -7.35 13.11 10.63
C GLN A 391 -8.51 12.12 10.47
N ASN A 392 -9.53 12.47 9.68
CA ASN A 392 -10.75 11.66 9.52
C ASN A 392 -10.54 10.40 8.69
N LEU A 393 -9.72 10.44 7.63
CA LEU A 393 -9.32 9.27 6.84
C LEU A 393 -8.71 8.17 7.72
N ARG A 394 -8.18 8.55 8.89
CA ARG A 394 -7.55 7.63 9.82
C ARG A 394 -8.49 7.10 10.88
N SER A 395 -9.68 7.66 11.05
CA SER A 395 -10.76 7.28 11.99
C SER A 395 -10.41 6.76 13.40
N ASN A 396 -9.14 6.69 13.84
CA ASN A 396 -8.66 6.36 15.19
C ASN A 396 -7.11 6.33 15.36
N SER A 397 -6.29 6.96 14.51
CA SER A 397 -4.87 7.18 14.89
C SER A 397 -4.81 8.28 15.94
N GLY A 398 -5.02 7.92 17.21
CA GLY A 398 -5.31 8.84 18.30
C GLY A 398 -4.16 9.74 18.78
N ILE A 399 -3.29 10.23 17.90
CA ILE A 399 -2.48 11.41 18.23
C ILE A 399 -3.39 12.63 18.03
N PRO A 400 -3.72 13.38 19.09
CA PRO A 400 -4.48 14.61 18.93
C PRO A 400 -3.62 15.61 18.15
N LEU A 401 -4.04 15.94 16.92
CA LEU A 401 -3.41 17.02 16.16
C LEU A 401 -3.68 18.33 16.88
N LYS A 402 -2.61 18.98 17.32
CA LYS A 402 -2.68 20.38 17.77
C LYS A 402 -2.55 21.32 16.58
N LYS A 403 -3.40 22.34 16.53
CA LYS A 403 -3.37 23.35 15.46
C LYS A 403 -2.98 24.69 16.06
N ILE A 404 -1.90 25.27 15.56
CA ILE A 404 -1.43 26.60 16.00
C ILE A 404 -1.54 27.55 14.82
N LEU A 405 -2.24 28.66 15.02
CA LEU A 405 -2.38 29.70 14.02
C LEU A 405 -1.19 30.68 14.15
N VAL A 406 -0.46 30.93 13.06
CA VAL A 406 0.73 31.77 13.09
C VAL A 406 0.61 32.89 12.06
N ALA A 407 0.59 34.13 12.52
CA ALA A 407 0.83 35.29 11.67
C ALA A 407 2.34 35.45 11.50
N ALA A 408 2.83 35.40 10.26
CA ALA A 408 4.26 35.57 9.96
C ALA A 408 4.52 36.94 9.31
N ARG A 409 5.79 37.38 9.34
CA ARG A 409 6.30 38.61 8.71
C ARG A 409 5.75 39.91 9.33
N THR A 410 5.45 39.88 10.62
CA THR A 410 4.91 41.04 11.36
C THR A 410 5.88 42.22 11.49
N ASP A 411 7.18 42.01 11.20
CA ASP A 411 8.17 43.09 11.06
C ASP A 411 7.86 44.07 9.92
N ARG A 412 7.11 43.63 8.91
CA ARG A 412 6.73 44.47 7.76
C ARG A 412 5.44 45.27 7.96
N GLY A 413 4.75 45.11 9.10
CA GLY A 413 3.52 45.81 9.44
C GLY A 413 2.67 45.07 10.48
N LYS A 414 1.86 45.82 11.24
CA LYS A 414 0.91 45.26 12.22
C LYS A 414 -0.21 44.48 11.52
N VAL A 415 -0.77 43.48 12.21
CA VAL A 415 -1.88 42.67 11.69
C VAL A 415 -3.09 43.55 11.37
N GLY A 416 -3.47 43.59 10.08
CA GLY A 416 -4.54 44.47 9.59
C GLY A 416 -5.96 44.01 9.94
N VAL A 417 -6.10 42.91 10.67
CA VAL A 417 -7.37 42.25 10.99
C VAL A 417 -7.76 42.52 12.44
N ASN A 418 -9.06 42.75 12.69
CA ASN A 418 -9.58 42.93 14.04
C ASN A 418 -9.26 41.69 14.93
N PRO A 419 -8.66 41.87 16.12
CA PRO A 419 -8.39 40.78 17.06
C PRO A 419 -9.60 39.90 17.40
N GLU A 420 -10.82 40.45 17.42
CA GLU A 420 -12.04 39.67 17.65
C GLU A 420 -12.31 38.68 16.51
N ARG A 421 -12.01 39.06 15.26
CA ARG A 421 -12.15 38.18 14.10
C ARG A 421 -11.16 37.01 14.18
N ILE A 422 -9.94 37.26 14.68
CA ILE A 422 -8.93 36.22 14.89
C ILE A 422 -9.36 35.26 16.00
N LYS A 423 -9.88 35.78 17.12
CA LYS A 423 -10.41 34.93 18.21
C LYS A 423 -11.56 34.04 17.74
N ASN A 424 -12.50 34.61 16.97
CA ASN A 424 -13.59 33.83 16.38
C ASN A 424 -13.06 32.74 15.44
N LEU A 425 -12.10 33.06 14.57
CA LEU A 425 -11.48 32.09 13.67
C LEU A 425 -10.76 30.96 14.41
N VAL A 426 -9.99 31.29 15.45
CA VAL A 426 -9.29 30.31 16.30
C VAL A 426 -10.31 29.35 16.92
N SER A 427 -11.42 29.88 17.45
CA SER A 427 -12.50 29.05 18.00
C SER A 427 -13.24 28.22 16.94
N GLU A 428 -13.46 28.76 15.74
CA GLU A 428 -14.17 28.10 14.64
C GLU A 428 -13.37 26.93 14.07
N LEU A 429 -12.06 27.11 13.88
CA LEU A 429 -11.17 26.10 13.29
C LEU A 429 -10.65 25.08 14.31
N GLY A 430 -10.93 25.31 15.60
CA GLY A 430 -10.40 24.52 16.71
C GLY A 430 -8.89 24.63 16.83
N CYS A 431 -8.33 25.84 16.67
CA CYS A 431 -6.92 26.10 16.90
C CYS A 431 -6.66 26.29 18.41
N ASP A 432 -5.59 25.72 18.92
CA ASP A 432 -5.22 25.77 20.33
C ASP A 432 -4.72 27.17 20.73
N ASN A 433 -3.90 27.79 19.87
CA ASN A 433 -3.22 29.04 20.15
C ASN A 433 -2.97 29.89 18.89
N TYR A 434 -2.62 31.17 19.10
CA TYR A 434 -2.29 32.16 18.07
C TYR A 434 -1.00 32.91 18.41
N PHE A 435 -0.09 33.05 17.44
CA PHE A 435 1.19 33.76 17.59
C PHE A 435 1.44 34.77 16.46
N GLU A 436 2.10 35.87 16.80
CA GLU A 436 2.54 36.93 15.88
C GLU A 436 4.07 36.93 15.79
N THR A 437 4.59 36.36 14.71
CA THR A 437 6.02 36.05 14.57
C THR A 437 6.71 36.89 13.51
N SER A 438 7.97 37.26 13.82
CA SER A 438 8.93 37.72 12.82
C SER A 438 10.16 36.83 12.84
N ALA A 439 10.37 36.06 11.77
CA ALA A 439 11.55 35.23 11.62
C ALA A 439 12.84 36.05 11.49
N LYS A 440 12.75 37.27 10.94
CA LYS A 440 13.90 38.16 10.77
C LYS A 440 14.34 38.78 12.09
N GLU A 441 13.40 39.29 12.88
CA GLU A 441 13.68 40.02 14.13
C GLU A 441 13.63 39.10 15.36
N GLY A 442 13.23 37.82 15.20
CA GLY A 442 13.13 36.83 16.28
C GLY A 442 11.92 36.98 17.21
N TRP A 443 10.91 37.79 16.83
CA TRP A 443 9.75 38.07 17.68
C TRP A 443 8.86 36.83 17.87
N GLN A 444 8.52 36.54 19.13
CA GLN A 444 7.68 35.40 19.58
C GLN A 444 8.15 34.00 19.15
N ILE A 445 9.37 33.87 18.63
CA ILE A 445 9.92 32.57 18.20
C ILE A 445 10.26 31.65 19.37
N PRO A 446 10.91 32.11 20.46
CA PRO A 446 11.16 31.26 21.62
C PRO A 446 9.87 30.70 22.24
N GLU A 447 8.83 31.53 22.35
CA GLU A 447 7.52 31.15 22.87
C GLU A 447 6.82 30.14 21.95
N LEU A 448 6.88 30.34 20.62
CA LEU A 448 6.36 29.38 19.66
C LEU A 448 7.08 28.03 19.74
N ILE A 449 8.42 28.01 19.89
CA ILE A 449 9.20 26.77 20.05
C ILE A 449 8.77 26.03 21.33
N GLN A 450 8.58 26.76 22.44
CA GLN A 450 8.13 26.19 23.70
C GLN A 450 6.73 25.58 23.57
N GLU A 451 5.81 26.27 22.89
CA GLU A 451 4.46 25.78 22.64
C GLU A 451 4.44 24.54 21.76
N ILE A 452 5.23 24.50 20.68
CA ILE A 452 5.36 23.32 19.81
C ILE A 452 5.84 22.12 20.63
N ARG A 453 6.84 22.30 21.49
CA ARG A 453 7.37 21.24 22.35
C ARG A 453 6.36 20.75 23.38
N GLY A 454 5.61 21.66 24.00
CA GLY A 454 4.56 21.34 24.98
C GLY A 454 3.29 20.75 24.36
N ALA A 455 3.05 21.00 23.07
CA ALA A 455 1.91 20.48 22.33
C ALA A 455 2.03 19.00 21.98
N ILE A 456 3.25 18.46 21.89
CA ILE A 456 3.49 17.07 21.50
C ILE A 456 3.20 16.13 22.68
N ASP A 457 2.22 15.26 22.52
CA ASP A 457 1.93 14.19 23.47
C ASP A 457 2.78 12.94 23.18
N TRP A 458 3.94 12.86 23.84
CA TRP A 458 4.86 11.72 23.73
C TRP A 458 4.31 10.41 24.33
N SER A 459 3.28 10.49 25.18
CA SER A 459 2.64 9.29 25.72
C SER A 459 1.74 8.60 24.67
N ALA A 460 1.17 9.41 23.77
CA ALA A 460 0.33 8.95 22.68
C ALA A 460 1.10 8.67 21.37
N SER A 461 2.35 9.09 21.26
CA SER A 461 3.18 8.88 20.07
C SER A 461 3.59 7.41 19.90
N GLU A 462 3.68 6.96 18.65
CA GLU A 462 4.20 5.62 18.33
C GLU A 462 5.66 5.51 18.78
N LYS A 463 5.97 4.49 19.59
CA LYS A 463 7.33 4.22 20.05
C LYS A 463 7.97 3.16 19.17
N VAL A 464 9.08 3.51 18.53
CA VAL A 464 9.84 2.55 17.71
C VAL A 464 11.01 2.01 18.52
N ILE A 465 11.16 0.70 18.48
CA ILE A 465 12.25 -0.01 19.14
C ILE A 465 13.12 -0.57 18.03
N SER A 466 14.29 0.02 17.84
CA SER A 466 15.26 -0.41 16.83
C SER A 466 16.58 -0.82 17.47
N THR A 467 17.36 -1.56 16.70
CA THR A 467 18.73 -1.88 17.08
C THR A 467 19.65 -0.68 16.84
N GLU A 468 20.73 -0.57 17.62
CA GLU A 468 21.70 0.52 17.47
C GLU A 468 22.26 0.64 16.05
N LEU A 469 22.42 -0.49 15.33
CA LEU A 469 22.88 -0.51 13.95
C LEU A 469 21.96 0.30 13.02
N PHE A 470 20.65 0.11 13.11
CA PHE A 470 19.69 0.85 12.27
C PHE A 470 19.81 2.36 12.51
N GLN A 471 20.05 2.75 13.77
CA GLN A 471 20.25 4.14 14.11
C GLN A 471 21.57 4.70 13.55
N ARG A 472 22.66 3.93 13.57
CA ARG A 472 23.94 4.31 12.93
C ARG A 472 23.79 4.48 11.42
N ILE A 473 23.05 3.58 10.77
CA ILE A 473 22.76 3.66 9.32
C ILE A 473 21.92 4.91 9.02
N LYS A 474 20.88 5.18 9.81
CA LYS A 474 20.06 6.40 9.66
C LYS A 474 20.91 7.66 9.76
N VAL A 475 21.80 7.77 10.74
CA VAL A 475 22.72 8.92 10.88
C VAL A 475 23.64 9.03 9.66
N PHE A 476 24.19 7.93 9.19
CA PHE A 476 25.01 7.90 7.98
C PHE A 476 24.26 8.41 6.74
N LEU A 477 23.01 7.96 6.52
CA LEU A 477 22.20 8.42 5.37
C LEU A 477 21.86 9.91 5.45
N ILE A 478 21.67 10.46 6.66
CA ILE A 478 21.44 11.90 6.86
C ILE A 478 22.70 12.71 6.49
N GLU A 479 23.89 12.22 6.83
CA GLU A 479 25.16 12.87 6.47
C GLU A 479 25.42 12.83 4.96
N GLU A 480 25.15 11.70 4.31
CA GLU A 480 25.25 11.60 2.83
C GLU A 480 24.28 12.57 2.13
N LYS A 481 23.08 12.76 2.69
CA LYS A 481 22.11 13.75 2.20
C LYS A 481 22.63 15.18 2.35
N GLN A 482 23.30 15.49 3.47
CA GLN A 482 23.92 16.80 3.71
C GLN A 482 25.15 17.05 2.83
N ALA A 483 25.81 15.99 2.37
CA ALA A 483 26.91 16.07 1.40
C ALA A 483 26.43 16.26 -0.06
N GLU A 484 25.16 16.63 -0.26
CA GLU A 484 24.52 16.88 -1.57
C GLU A 484 24.56 15.69 -2.55
N ARG A 485 24.74 14.47 -2.05
CA ARG A 485 24.59 13.27 -2.87
C ARG A 485 23.11 13.07 -3.20
N LEU A 486 22.76 13.13 -4.48
CA LEU A 486 21.37 13.04 -4.94
C LEU A 486 20.91 11.58 -5.08
N LEU A 487 21.57 10.85 -5.97
CA LEU A 487 21.21 9.49 -6.37
C LEU A 487 22.41 8.56 -6.16
N SER A 488 22.19 7.39 -5.58
CA SER A 488 23.23 6.38 -5.39
C SER A 488 22.69 4.97 -5.48
N SER A 489 23.50 4.02 -5.95
CA SER A 489 23.19 2.60 -5.77
C SER A 489 23.25 2.21 -4.29
N VAL A 490 22.46 1.21 -3.90
CA VAL A 490 22.53 0.61 -2.56
C VAL A 490 23.93 0.02 -2.29
N ASP A 491 24.55 -0.59 -3.30
CA ASP A 491 25.90 -1.16 -3.18
C ASP A 491 26.96 -0.11 -2.88
N ASP A 492 26.88 1.05 -3.53
CA ASP A 492 27.82 2.15 -3.28
C ASP A 492 27.57 2.79 -1.92
N LEU A 493 26.31 2.95 -1.50
CA LEU A 493 25.97 3.40 -0.15
C LEU A 493 26.51 2.44 0.92
N TYR A 494 26.38 1.14 0.70
CA TYR A 494 26.91 0.12 1.58
C TYR A 494 28.43 0.16 1.66
N ARG A 495 29.13 0.32 0.53
CA ARG A 495 30.60 0.51 0.50
C ARG A 495 31.02 1.76 1.27
N SER A 496 30.36 2.90 1.07
CA SER A 496 30.65 4.12 1.84
C SER A 496 30.36 3.95 3.33
N PHE A 497 29.31 3.22 3.69
CA PHE A 497 29.01 2.91 5.09
C PHE A 497 30.12 2.08 5.75
N LEU A 498 30.66 1.07 5.06
CA LEU A 498 31.81 0.30 5.53
C LEU A 498 33.07 1.16 5.71
N LEU A 499 33.29 2.13 4.82
CA LEU A 499 34.46 3.04 4.88
C LEU A 499 34.31 4.15 5.92
N SER A 500 33.09 4.50 6.31
CA SER A 500 32.80 5.58 7.27
C SER A 500 33.31 5.33 8.70
N GLY A 501 33.75 4.10 9.01
CA GLY A 501 34.18 3.70 10.36
C GLY A 501 33.03 3.50 11.37
N LYS A 502 31.77 3.75 10.97
CA LYS A 502 30.57 3.54 11.80
C LYS A 502 30.03 2.11 11.74
N ALA A 503 30.41 1.37 10.71
CA ALA A 503 30.00 -0.01 10.52
C ALA A 503 30.58 -0.91 11.63
N PRO A 504 29.78 -1.83 12.21
CA PRO A 504 30.34 -2.90 13.02
C PRO A 504 31.20 -3.84 12.15
N THR A 505 31.88 -4.80 12.79
CA THR A 505 32.63 -5.84 12.07
C THR A 505 31.80 -6.48 10.97
N LYS A 506 32.36 -6.60 9.75
CA LYS A 506 31.66 -7.10 8.56
C LYS A 506 31.15 -8.52 8.80
N THR A 507 29.83 -8.66 8.98
CA THR A 507 29.12 -9.94 9.01
C THR A 507 28.36 -10.15 7.69
N PRO A 508 28.07 -11.40 7.29
CA PRO A 508 27.26 -11.65 6.09
C PRO A 508 25.85 -11.04 6.18
N GLU A 509 25.28 -11.02 7.39
CA GLU A 509 23.95 -10.49 7.70
C GLU A 509 23.90 -8.94 7.66
N LEU A 510 25.04 -8.25 7.69
CA LEU A 510 25.11 -6.78 7.75
C LEU A 510 24.48 -6.12 6.51
N ARG A 511 24.63 -6.74 5.34
CA ARG A 511 24.04 -6.23 4.10
C ARG A 511 22.52 -6.26 4.14
N GLU A 512 21.94 -7.38 4.54
CA GLU A 512 20.48 -7.54 4.64
C GLU A 512 19.89 -6.57 5.68
N GLN A 513 20.59 -6.38 6.80
CA GLN A 513 20.21 -5.39 7.82
C GLN A 513 20.27 -3.96 7.26
N PHE A 514 21.28 -3.65 6.44
CA PHE A 514 21.41 -2.36 5.78
C PHE A 514 20.27 -2.07 4.81
N GLU A 515 19.96 -3.02 3.93
CA GLU A 515 18.84 -2.93 2.98
C GLU A 515 17.49 -2.81 3.70
N THR A 516 17.30 -3.52 4.81
CA THR A 516 16.10 -3.40 5.65
C THR A 516 15.99 -2.03 6.29
N CYS A 517 17.11 -1.47 6.77
CA CYS A 517 17.12 -0.12 7.31
C CYS A 517 16.75 0.93 6.26
N ILE A 518 17.24 0.78 5.01
CA ILE A 518 16.85 1.66 3.90
C ILE A 518 15.34 1.62 3.69
N ARG A 519 14.72 0.43 3.64
CA ARG A 519 13.26 0.27 3.51
C ARG A 519 12.50 0.94 4.66
N HIS A 520 12.97 0.81 5.90
CA HIS A 520 12.35 1.48 7.05
C HIS A 520 12.50 3.02 6.98
N VAL A 521 13.66 3.52 6.60
CA VAL A 521 13.91 4.97 6.45
C VAL A 521 13.08 5.55 5.29
N GLU A 522 12.92 4.80 4.20
CA GLU A 522 12.02 5.14 3.09
C GLU A 522 10.57 5.22 3.53
N SER A 523 10.08 4.27 4.35
CA SER A 523 8.69 4.28 4.84
C SER A 523 8.34 5.56 5.62
N ARG A 524 9.35 6.27 6.14
CA ARG A 524 9.23 7.55 6.84
C ARG A 524 9.38 8.77 5.94
N GLY A 525 9.61 8.56 4.65
CA GLY A 525 9.72 9.57 3.62
C GLY A 525 11.03 10.37 3.65
N LEU A 526 12.06 9.89 4.35
CA LEU A 526 13.38 10.56 4.42
C LEU A 526 14.22 10.35 3.15
N ILE A 527 14.07 9.17 2.54
CA ILE A 527 14.68 8.76 1.27
C ILE A 527 13.60 8.09 0.40
N HIS A 528 13.89 7.84 -0.87
CA HIS A 528 13.01 7.10 -1.77
C HIS A 528 13.81 6.12 -2.61
N GLN A 529 13.45 4.84 -2.60
CA GLN A 529 14.08 3.83 -3.44
C GLN A 529 13.37 3.81 -4.80
N LEU A 530 14.15 3.94 -5.86
CA LEU A 530 13.61 3.80 -7.21
C LEU A 530 13.27 2.32 -7.46
N SER A 531 12.15 2.09 -8.15
CA SER A 531 11.71 0.75 -8.55
C SER A 531 12.58 0.08 -9.62
N PHE A 532 13.70 0.71 -9.99
CA PHE A 532 14.66 0.28 -10.99
C PHE A 532 16.07 0.77 -10.61
N GLY A 533 17.09 0.09 -11.12
CA GLY A 533 18.52 0.43 -10.97
C GLY A 533 19.12 0.14 -9.60
N ASN A 534 18.34 -0.38 -8.64
CA ASN A 534 18.72 -0.45 -7.22
C ASN A 534 19.24 0.89 -6.68
N LEU A 535 18.62 1.98 -7.13
CA LEU A 535 19.01 3.35 -6.81
C LEU A 535 18.17 3.91 -5.66
N VAL A 536 18.82 4.67 -4.80
CA VAL A 536 18.21 5.40 -3.69
C VAL A 536 18.36 6.89 -3.94
N LEU A 537 17.23 7.59 -3.99
CA LEU A 537 17.14 9.03 -3.99
C LEU A 537 17.16 9.52 -2.54
N LEU A 538 18.25 10.19 -2.16
CA LEU A 538 18.43 10.74 -0.81
C LEU A 538 17.62 12.02 -0.59
N GLN A 539 17.20 12.68 -1.67
CA GLN A 539 16.39 13.89 -1.67
C GLN A 539 15.03 13.66 -2.36
N PRO A 540 14.08 12.95 -1.71
CA PRO A 540 12.74 12.71 -2.27
C PRO A 540 11.97 14.00 -2.56
N GLU A 541 12.36 15.12 -1.95
CA GLU A 541 11.82 16.46 -2.20
C GLU A 541 11.87 16.86 -3.69
N LEU A 542 12.85 16.35 -4.43
CA LEU A 542 12.99 16.61 -5.87
C LEU A 542 11.89 15.92 -6.68
N LEU A 543 11.35 14.79 -6.25
CA LEU A 543 10.22 14.17 -6.95
C LEU A 543 8.99 15.06 -6.89
N ASP A 544 8.73 15.69 -5.74
CA ASP A 544 7.60 16.58 -5.55
C ASP A 544 7.77 17.87 -6.37
N SER A 545 9.00 18.40 -6.48
CA SER A 545 9.28 19.58 -7.30
C SER A 545 9.04 19.31 -8.79
N TYR A 546 9.65 18.25 -9.34
CA TYR A 546 9.47 17.89 -10.75
C TYR A 546 8.01 17.50 -11.06
N ALA A 547 7.34 16.75 -10.18
CA ALA A 547 5.93 16.42 -10.34
C ALA A 547 5.05 17.67 -10.44
N SER A 548 5.29 18.70 -9.62
CA SER A 548 4.54 19.95 -9.69
C SER A 548 4.76 20.72 -11.00
N VAL A 549 5.99 20.69 -11.53
CA VAL A 549 6.33 21.34 -12.81
C VAL A 549 5.63 20.63 -13.96
N ILE A 550 5.59 19.29 -13.94
CA ILE A 550 4.83 18.49 -14.92
C ILE A 550 3.34 18.83 -14.86
N VAL A 551 2.75 18.91 -13.66
CA VAL A 551 1.34 19.29 -13.46
C VAL A 551 1.06 20.69 -14.04
N ASN A 552 1.95 21.66 -13.79
CA ASN A 552 1.80 23.02 -14.32
C ASN A 552 1.98 23.06 -15.85
N ALA A 553 2.95 22.32 -16.39
CA ALA A 553 3.19 22.24 -17.83
C ALA A 553 1.97 21.66 -18.58
N ALA A 554 1.33 20.64 -18.02
CA ALA A 554 0.09 20.08 -18.56
C ALA A 554 -1.08 21.06 -18.50
N LYS A 555 -1.13 21.92 -17.47
CA LYS A 555 -2.16 22.96 -17.32
C LYS A 555 -1.98 24.11 -18.32
N ASP A 556 -0.72 24.46 -18.60
CA ASP A 556 -0.34 25.54 -19.53
C ASP A 556 -0.32 25.09 -21.00
N GLU A 557 -0.74 23.84 -21.26
CA GLU A 557 -0.90 23.28 -22.60
C GLU A 557 -1.90 24.14 -23.42
N PRO A 558 -1.52 24.57 -24.64
CA PRO A 558 -2.24 25.60 -25.39
C PRO A 558 -3.68 25.23 -25.78
N GLU A 559 -3.98 23.95 -26.01
CA GLU A 559 -5.35 23.48 -26.32
C GLU A 559 -6.20 23.25 -25.06
N GLY A 560 -5.59 23.31 -23.88
CA GLY A 560 -6.26 23.14 -22.60
C GLY A 560 -6.70 21.72 -22.30
N LEU A 561 -6.03 20.73 -22.89
CA LEU A 561 -6.27 19.30 -22.75
C LEU A 561 -5.69 18.72 -21.46
N GLY A 562 -4.99 19.52 -20.64
CA GLY A 562 -4.51 19.06 -19.34
C GLY A 562 -3.53 17.88 -19.46
N SER A 563 -2.81 17.79 -20.57
CA SER A 563 -1.96 16.66 -20.93
C SER A 563 -0.58 17.10 -21.37
N ILE A 564 0.39 16.20 -21.29
CA ILE A 564 1.75 16.44 -21.77
C ILE A 564 2.31 15.16 -22.38
N LEU A 565 3.08 15.27 -23.46
CA LEU A 565 3.78 14.14 -24.07
C LEU A 565 4.83 13.60 -23.11
N GLU A 566 4.81 12.29 -22.88
CA GLU A 566 5.78 11.66 -21.99
C GLU A 566 7.22 11.80 -22.52
N GLU A 567 7.40 11.84 -23.85
CA GLU A 567 8.70 12.10 -24.45
C GLU A 567 9.23 13.51 -24.15
N ASP A 568 8.35 14.52 -24.11
CA ASP A 568 8.74 15.88 -23.74
C ASP A 568 9.07 16.00 -22.25
N ILE A 569 8.36 15.25 -21.39
CA ILE A 569 8.73 15.14 -19.97
C ILE A 569 10.15 14.57 -19.86
N LEU A 570 10.44 13.47 -20.54
CA LEU A 570 11.72 12.75 -20.40
C LEU A 570 12.90 13.44 -21.09
N ALA A 571 12.62 14.21 -22.14
CA ALA A 571 13.58 15.15 -22.72
C ALA A 571 13.69 16.46 -21.92
N ALA A 572 12.93 16.58 -20.82
CA ALA A 572 12.88 17.74 -19.94
C ALA A 572 12.61 19.07 -20.69
N ARG A 573 11.67 19.00 -21.64
CA ARG A 573 11.18 20.12 -22.47
C ARG A 573 10.00 20.83 -21.80
N PHE A 574 10.23 21.36 -20.61
CA PHE A 574 9.27 22.17 -19.89
C PHE A 574 9.99 23.30 -19.13
N ARG A 575 9.24 24.31 -18.70
CA ARG A 575 9.81 25.48 -18.03
C ARG A 575 10.12 25.13 -16.58
N MET A 576 11.41 25.04 -16.24
CA MET A 576 11.91 24.90 -14.87
C MET A 576 13.10 25.84 -14.65
N PRO A 577 13.17 26.56 -13.52
CA PRO A 577 14.32 27.39 -13.17
C PRO A 577 15.62 26.57 -13.12
N THR A 578 16.74 27.13 -13.61
CA THR A 578 18.03 26.43 -13.74
C THR A 578 18.65 26.05 -12.39
N ASP A 579 18.35 26.81 -11.34
CA ASP A 579 18.76 26.59 -9.96
C ASP A 579 18.06 25.40 -9.30
N GLN A 580 16.89 25.01 -9.79
CA GLN A 580 16.13 23.86 -9.27
C GLN A 580 16.36 22.58 -10.07
N ARG A 581 17.07 22.69 -11.20
CA ARG A 581 17.28 21.61 -12.15
C ARG A 581 18.56 20.85 -11.84
N ILE A 582 18.50 19.53 -11.91
CA ILE A 582 19.69 18.68 -11.77
C ILE A 582 20.64 18.94 -12.94
N GLN A 583 21.93 19.12 -12.65
CA GLN A 583 22.94 19.40 -13.68
C GLN A 583 23.27 18.18 -14.55
N ASP A 584 23.25 16.99 -13.95
CA ASP A 584 23.46 15.72 -14.64
C ASP A 584 22.19 15.28 -15.38
N GLN A 585 22.25 15.30 -16.71
CA GLN A 585 21.12 14.96 -17.59
C GLN A 585 20.70 13.49 -17.47
N GLU A 586 21.64 12.57 -17.18
CA GLU A 586 21.29 11.14 -17.04
C GLU A 586 20.52 10.91 -15.74
N GLN A 587 20.98 11.52 -14.64
CA GLN A 587 20.27 11.46 -13.36
C GLN A 587 18.91 12.19 -13.41
N GLU A 588 18.83 13.33 -14.10
CA GLU A 588 17.58 14.04 -14.32
C GLU A 588 16.57 13.16 -15.07
N LYS A 589 17.01 12.47 -16.12
CA LYS A 589 16.15 11.56 -16.88
C LYS A 589 15.61 10.41 -16.01
N LEU A 590 16.46 9.80 -15.18
CA LEU A 590 16.03 8.75 -14.24
C LEU A 590 15.02 9.28 -13.21
N LEU A 591 15.24 10.49 -12.70
CA LEU A 591 14.30 11.14 -11.80
C LEU A 591 12.96 11.39 -12.49
N LEU A 592 12.95 11.85 -13.74
CA LEU A 592 11.73 12.09 -14.50
C LEU A 592 10.92 10.81 -14.72
N ILE A 593 11.58 9.70 -15.06
CA ILE A 593 10.93 8.38 -15.14
C ILE A 593 10.28 8.02 -13.80
N ALA A 594 10.99 8.24 -12.70
CA ALA A 594 10.46 8.00 -11.35
C ALA A 594 9.26 8.91 -11.02
N THR A 595 9.28 10.20 -11.40
CA THR A 595 8.15 11.12 -11.17
C THR A 595 6.90 10.72 -11.95
N VAL A 596 7.03 10.32 -13.22
CA VAL A 596 5.90 9.84 -14.03
C VAL A 596 5.31 8.58 -13.38
N LYS A 597 6.15 7.64 -12.96
CA LYS A 597 5.72 6.44 -12.22
C LYS A 597 4.97 6.81 -10.94
N GLU A 598 5.45 7.78 -10.17
CA GLU A 598 4.82 8.20 -8.92
C GLU A 598 3.46 8.89 -9.14
N LEU A 599 3.33 9.72 -10.19
CA LEU A 599 2.06 10.34 -10.58
C LEU A 599 1.00 9.30 -10.98
N LEU A 600 1.41 8.24 -11.70
CA LEU A 600 0.55 7.12 -12.08
C LEU A 600 0.15 6.27 -10.86
N ASP A 601 1.10 6.02 -9.95
CA ASP A 601 0.90 5.21 -8.73
C ASP A 601 -0.10 5.85 -7.77
N ARG A 602 -0.01 7.18 -7.63
CA ARG A 602 -0.92 8.00 -6.82
C ARG A 602 -2.27 8.29 -7.51
N GLU A 603 -2.52 7.75 -8.70
CA GLU A 603 -3.75 7.95 -9.49
C GLU A 603 -4.04 9.43 -9.80
N ILE A 604 -2.99 10.25 -9.92
CA ILE A 604 -3.09 11.67 -10.27
C ILE A 604 -3.22 11.82 -11.80
N ALA A 605 -2.56 10.92 -12.53
CA ALA A 605 -2.53 10.90 -13.99
C ALA A 605 -2.90 9.51 -14.54
N LEU A 606 -3.29 9.49 -15.82
CA LEU A 606 -3.47 8.29 -16.63
C LEU A 606 -2.60 8.37 -17.88
N ARG A 607 -2.09 7.23 -18.35
CA ARG A 607 -1.39 7.16 -19.64
C ARG A 607 -2.36 6.82 -20.77
N GLU A 608 -2.40 7.63 -21.81
CA GLU A 608 -3.20 7.42 -23.02
C GLU A 608 -2.28 7.31 -24.23
N GLN A 609 -2.52 6.31 -25.09
CA GLN A 609 -1.70 6.10 -26.30
C GLN A 609 -2.30 6.90 -27.47
N THR A 610 -1.51 7.77 -28.09
CA THR A 610 -1.90 8.50 -29.31
C THR A 610 -0.94 8.19 -30.46
N GLU A 611 -1.24 8.71 -31.66
CA GLU A 611 -0.38 8.56 -32.84
C GLU A 611 1.00 9.23 -32.66
N GLU A 612 1.07 10.29 -31.86
CA GLU A 612 2.30 11.04 -31.57
C GLU A 612 3.14 10.41 -30.44
N GLY A 613 2.56 9.48 -29.68
CA GLY A 613 3.20 8.80 -28.56
C GLY A 613 2.34 8.75 -27.30
N PRO A 614 2.88 8.26 -26.17
CA PRO A 614 2.15 8.21 -24.92
C PRO A 614 1.97 9.61 -24.32
N LEU A 615 0.71 10.00 -24.09
CA LEU A 615 0.32 11.20 -23.37
C LEU A 615 0.08 10.88 -21.89
N LEU A 616 0.58 11.75 -21.01
CA LEU A 616 0.22 11.77 -19.61
C LEU A 616 -0.92 12.77 -19.40
N VAL A 617 -2.13 12.27 -19.15
CA VAL A 617 -3.34 13.07 -19.01
C VAL A 617 -3.65 13.29 -17.52
N LEU A 618 -3.85 14.55 -17.12
CA LEU A 618 -4.19 14.94 -15.75
C LEU A 618 -5.63 15.49 -15.70
N PRO A 619 -6.63 14.70 -15.26
CA PRO A 619 -8.04 15.09 -15.34
C PRO A 619 -8.40 16.40 -14.63
N SER A 620 -7.68 16.78 -13.57
CA SER A 620 -7.89 18.05 -12.86
C SER A 620 -7.32 19.29 -13.56
N GLN A 621 -6.45 19.12 -14.56
CA GLN A 621 -5.69 20.23 -15.16
C GLN A 621 -6.25 20.70 -16.51
N PHE A 622 -7.35 20.11 -16.98
CA PHE A 622 -8.05 20.60 -18.15
C PHE A 622 -8.48 22.05 -17.93
N THR A 623 -8.17 22.94 -18.88
CA THR A 623 -8.63 24.34 -18.84
C THR A 623 -9.80 24.57 -19.78
N ARG A 624 -10.00 23.67 -20.77
CA ARG A 624 -11.13 23.70 -21.69
C ARG A 624 -12.45 23.56 -20.95
N GLU A 625 -13.29 24.58 -21.08
CA GLU A 625 -14.63 24.58 -20.50
C GLU A 625 -15.58 23.69 -21.31
N TRP A 626 -16.57 23.14 -20.60
CA TRP A 626 -17.68 22.46 -21.25
C TRP A 626 -18.42 23.46 -22.15
N PRO A 627 -18.79 23.09 -23.40
CA PRO A 627 -19.45 24.01 -24.33
C PRO A 627 -20.66 24.71 -23.69
N PRO A 628 -20.86 26.01 -23.88
CA PRO A 628 -21.95 26.73 -23.23
C PRO A 628 -23.33 26.34 -23.83
N ALA A 629 -24.08 25.44 -23.16
CA ALA A 629 -25.56 25.32 -23.04
C ALA A 629 -26.07 23.85 -22.98
N PRO A 630 -27.22 23.56 -22.34
CA PRO A 630 -27.56 23.83 -20.94
C PRO A 630 -26.90 22.78 -20.02
N ASP A 631 -27.29 22.75 -18.74
CA ASP A 631 -27.08 21.64 -17.81
C ASP A 631 -27.01 20.26 -18.49
N PRO A 632 -26.05 19.36 -18.15
CA PRO A 632 -25.89 18.09 -18.86
C PRO A 632 -27.21 17.32 -18.90
N GLU A 633 -27.66 16.94 -20.10
CA GLU A 633 -28.91 16.22 -20.28
C GLU A 633 -28.87 14.86 -19.56
N GLY A 634 -30.00 14.45 -18.97
CA GLY A 634 -30.10 13.17 -18.27
C GLY A 634 -29.49 13.17 -16.87
N LYS A 635 -29.47 14.31 -16.16
CA LYS A 635 -29.12 14.35 -14.74
C LYS A 635 -30.01 13.43 -13.92
N THR A 636 -29.40 12.73 -12.98
CA THR A 636 -30.10 11.75 -12.14
C THR A 636 -29.87 11.97 -10.66
N VAL A 637 -28.62 12.25 -10.26
CA VAL A 637 -28.24 12.34 -8.85
C VAL A 637 -27.17 13.42 -8.69
N ILE A 638 -27.26 14.17 -7.60
CA ILE A 638 -26.21 15.08 -7.12
C ILE A 638 -25.69 14.53 -5.79
N PHE A 639 -24.38 14.41 -5.67
CA PHE A 639 -23.70 14.18 -4.39
C PHE A 639 -23.07 15.48 -3.91
N GLU A 640 -23.48 15.98 -2.75
CA GLU A 640 -22.75 17.03 -2.05
C GLU A 640 -21.74 16.38 -1.11
N PHE A 641 -20.53 16.93 -1.03
CA PHE A 641 -19.48 16.42 -0.15
C PHE A 641 -18.44 17.48 0.19
N GLU A 642 -17.70 17.24 1.26
CA GLU A 642 -16.55 18.03 1.69
C GLU A 642 -15.25 17.20 1.62
N GLY A 643 -14.14 17.86 1.28
CA GLY A 643 -12.80 17.27 1.25
C GLY A 643 -11.90 17.84 0.16
N ALA A 644 -10.84 17.10 -0.18
CA ALA A 644 -9.92 17.37 -1.28
C ALA A 644 -10.58 17.18 -2.65
N ILE A 645 -11.42 18.15 -3.04
CA ILE A 645 -12.31 18.07 -4.22
C ILE A 645 -11.59 17.56 -5.47
N LEU A 646 -10.47 18.19 -5.84
CA LEU A 646 -9.73 17.84 -7.05
C LEU A 646 -9.16 16.42 -7.00
N ASN A 647 -8.59 16.00 -5.86
CA ASN A 647 -8.04 14.66 -5.68
C ASN A 647 -9.15 13.58 -5.72
N ILE A 648 -10.30 13.87 -5.09
CA ILE A 648 -11.46 12.97 -5.14
C ILE A 648 -11.92 12.78 -6.59
N TYR A 649 -12.06 13.88 -7.35
CA TYR A 649 -12.46 13.86 -8.75
C TYR A 649 -11.44 13.18 -9.66
N THR A 650 -10.14 13.50 -9.55
CA THR A 650 -9.08 12.90 -10.38
C THR A 650 -9.03 11.40 -10.20
N THR A 651 -8.98 10.95 -8.95
CA THR A 651 -8.83 9.52 -8.65
C THR A 651 -10.09 8.75 -9.04
N LEU A 652 -11.27 9.35 -8.92
CA LEU A 652 -12.51 8.77 -9.42
C LEU A 652 -12.49 8.62 -10.95
N ALA A 653 -12.09 9.68 -11.67
CA ALA A 653 -11.99 9.67 -13.12
C ALA A 653 -10.96 8.65 -13.63
N VAL A 654 -9.77 8.62 -13.01
CA VAL A 654 -8.69 7.68 -13.36
C VAL A 654 -9.10 6.24 -13.08
N ARG A 655 -9.66 5.91 -11.90
CA ARG A 655 -10.08 4.54 -11.59
C ARG A 655 -11.20 4.05 -12.51
N LEU A 656 -12.17 4.91 -12.84
CA LEU A 656 -13.21 4.56 -13.80
C LEU A 656 -12.63 4.31 -15.21
N SER A 657 -11.72 5.15 -15.69
CA SER A 657 -11.03 4.92 -16.98
C SER A 657 -10.22 3.62 -16.99
N ARG A 658 -9.62 3.23 -15.86
CA ARG A 658 -8.86 1.98 -15.70
C ARG A 658 -9.73 0.75 -15.44
N SER A 659 -11.04 0.90 -15.22
CA SER A 659 -11.92 -0.22 -14.87
C SER A 659 -12.14 -1.24 -16.00
N GLY A 660 -11.85 -0.86 -17.26
CA GLY A 660 -12.17 -1.65 -18.46
C GLY A 660 -13.67 -1.66 -18.83
N LEU A 661 -14.57 -1.34 -17.89
CA LEU A 661 -16.01 -1.22 -18.14
C LEU A 661 -16.40 0.15 -18.73
N PHE A 662 -15.65 1.18 -18.36
CA PHE A 662 -15.85 2.56 -18.76
C PHE A 662 -14.60 3.05 -19.49
N GLN A 663 -14.72 3.30 -20.79
CA GLN A 663 -13.66 3.90 -21.60
C GLN A 663 -13.80 5.41 -21.58
N ASN A 664 -12.67 6.12 -21.43
CA ASN A 664 -12.66 7.57 -21.53
C ASN A 664 -13.14 7.99 -22.93
N HIS A 665 -14.10 8.90 -23.01
CA HIS A 665 -14.60 9.42 -24.27
C HIS A 665 -14.24 10.90 -24.46
N LYS A 666 -14.60 11.75 -23.49
CA LYS A 666 -14.24 13.18 -23.50
C LYS A 666 -14.08 13.71 -22.07
N MET A 667 -13.07 14.56 -21.87
CA MET A 667 -12.77 15.25 -20.61
C MET A 667 -12.75 16.77 -20.80
N TRP A 668 -13.14 17.48 -19.74
CA TRP A 668 -13.15 18.93 -19.61
C TRP A 668 -12.74 19.34 -18.19
N LYS A 669 -12.53 20.64 -17.97
CA LYS A 669 -12.09 21.23 -16.68
C LYS A 669 -12.79 20.67 -15.44
N ASN A 670 -14.07 20.32 -15.57
CA ASN A 670 -14.90 19.83 -14.46
C ASN A 670 -15.85 18.70 -14.90
N ALA A 671 -15.62 18.06 -16.04
CA ALA A 671 -16.52 17.02 -16.53
C ALA A 671 -15.78 15.87 -17.18
N VAL A 672 -16.29 14.65 -17.01
CA VAL A 672 -15.86 13.48 -17.77
C VAL A 672 -17.08 12.73 -18.30
N ILE A 673 -17.00 12.34 -19.57
CA ILE A 673 -17.94 11.40 -20.19
C ILE A 673 -17.18 10.11 -20.47
N PHE A 674 -17.78 9.01 -20.04
CA PHE A 674 -17.34 7.65 -20.30
C PHE A 674 -18.28 6.97 -21.29
N ARG A 675 -17.71 6.11 -22.12
CA ARG A 675 -18.45 5.16 -22.96
C ARG A 675 -18.32 3.76 -22.36
N THR A 676 -19.45 3.10 -22.20
CA THR A 676 -19.49 1.69 -21.75
C THR A 676 -19.19 0.74 -22.91
N LEU A 677 -18.82 -0.51 -22.61
CA LEU A 677 -18.65 -1.57 -23.61
C LEU A 677 -19.89 -1.78 -24.49
N THR A 678 -21.08 -1.51 -23.95
CA THR A 678 -22.36 -1.57 -24.69
C THR A 678 -22.61 -0.35 -25.60
N GLY A 679 -21.69 0.61 -25.67
CA GLY A 679 -21.81 1.83 -26.47
C GLY A 679 -22.51 3.00 -25.77
N ASN A 680 -23.19 2.76 -24.64
CA ASN A 680 -23.89 3.78 -23.86
C ASN A 680 -22.93 4.79 -23.22
N GLU A 681 -23.37 6.05 -23.10
CA GLU A 681 -22.59 7.10 -22.43
C GLU A 681 -23.16 7.48 -21.06
N CYS A 682 -22.25 7.64 -20.11
CA CYS A 682 -22.51 8.16 -18.77
C CYS A 682 -21.41 9.11 -18.36
N GLY A 683 -21.71 10.07 -17.49
CA GLY A 683 -20.70 11.04 -17.09
C GLY A 683 -20.96 11.66 -15.74
N MET A 684 -19.98 12.45 -15.33
CA MET A 684 -20.02 13.20 -14.09
C MET A 684 -19.55 14.63 -14.32
N TRP A 685 -20.15 15.56 -13.58
CA TRP A 685 -19.83 16.97 -13.65
C TRP A 685 -19.63 17.52 -12.23
N LEU A 686 -18.49 18.13 -12.01
CA LEU A 686 -18.07 18.68 -10.74
C LEU A 686 -18.38 20.18 -10.69
N ARG A 687 -19.08 20.62 -9.65
CA ARG A 687 -19.29 22.04 -9.35
C ARG A 687 -18.73 22.35 -7.97
N GLN A 688 -17.72 23.20 -7.92
CA GLN A 688 -17.20 23.71 -6.67
C GLN A 688 -18.10 24.83 -6.14
N ILE A 689 -18.64 24.67 -4.93
CA ILE A 689 -19.45 25.71 -4.27
C ILE A 689 -18.53 26.72 -3.60
N GLU A 690 -17.57 26.20 -2.83
CA GLU A 690 -16.57 26.96 -2.08
C GLU A 690 -15.30 26.11 -1.91
N GLU A 691 -14.21 26.67 -1.37
CA GLU A 691 -12.95 25.92 -1.18
C GLU A 691 -13.13 24.72 -0.24
N GLY A 692 -13.13 23.49 -0.77
CA GLY A 692 -13.26 22.26 0.01
C GLY A 692 -14.68 21.69 0.12
N ARG A 693 -15.70 22.34 -0.48
CA ARG A 693 -17.05 21.79 -0.63
C ARG A 693 -17.51 21.81 -2.09
N ALA A 694 -18.03 20.69 -2.57
CA ALA A 694 -18.44 20.53 -3.97
C ALA A 694 -19.70 19.68 -4.14
N GLU A 695 -20.28 19.82 -5.33
CA GLU A 695 -21.36 19.00 -5.84
C GLU A 695 -20.85 18.18 -7.02
N LEU A 696 -21.09 16.88 -7.02
CA LEU A 696 -20.84 15.98 -8.14
C LEU A 696 -22.17 15.55 -8.73
N THR A 697 -22.48 16.03 -9.92
CA THR A 697 -23.70 15.69 -10.66
C THR A 697 -23.43 14.50 -11.59
N LEU A 698 -24.23 13.44 -11.46
CA LEU A 698 -24.18 12.28 -12.35
C LEU A 698 -25.26 12.39 -13.43
N PHE A 699 -24.87 12.14 -14.67
CA PHE A 699 -25.77 12.20 -15.83
C PHE A 699 -25.59 10.98 -16.73
N PHE A 700 -26.70 10.56 -17.34
CA PHE A 700 -26.77 9.36 -18.18
C PHE A 700 -27.57 9.62 -19.44
N LYS A 701 -27.07 9.18 -20.60
CA LYS A 701 -27.87 9.22 -21.82
C LYS A 701 -29.07 8.24 -21.72
N PRO A 702 -30.18 8.48 -22.46
CA PRO A 702 -31.39 7.66 -22.38
C PRO A 702 -31.13 6.16 -22.59
N GLU A 703 -30.15 5.82 -23.42
CA GLU A 703 -29.74 4.47 -23.81
C GLU A 703 -29.07 3.68 -22.67
N ALA A 704 -28.60 4.35 -21.61
CA ALA A 704 -27.91 3.69 -20.51
C ALA A 704 -28.84 2.75 -19.72
N SER A 705 -28.44 1.47 -19.61
CA SER A 705 -29.18 0.44 -18.87
C SER A 705 -29.34 0.77 -17.38
N LYS A 706 -30.41 0.27 -16.74
CA LYS A 706 -30.64 0.45 -15.30
C LYS A 706 -29.50 -0.13 -14.46
N GLU A 707 -28.93 -1.25 -14.88
CA GLU A 707 -27.80 -1.89 -14.19
C GLU A 707 -26.54 -1.02 -14.24
N THR A 708 -26.21 -0.46 -15.41
CA THR A 708 -25.07 0.46 -15.57
C THR A 708 -25.23 1.69 -14.69
N ARG A 709 -26.45 2.27 -14.62
CA ARG A 709 -26.74 3.43 -13.77
C ARG A 709 -26.52 3.12 -12.30
N SER A 710 -27.10 2.02 -11.82
CA SER A 710 -26.96 1.57 -10.44
C SER A 710 -25.50 1.28 -10.07
N LEU A 711 -24.77 0.60 -10.94
CA LEU A 711 -23.36 0.27 -10.73
C LEU A 711 -22.47 1.52 -10.67
N PHE A 712 -22.63 2.44 -11.63
CA PHE A 712 -21.87 3.70 -11.67
C PHE A 712 -22.15 4.56 -10.44
N GLU A 713 -23.43 4.72 -10.07
CA GLU A 713 -23.82 5.46 -8.88
C GLU A 713 -23.28 4.83 -7.58
N LYS A 714 -23.38 3.50 -7.45
CA LYS A 714 -22.86 2.77 -6.28
C LYS A 714 -21.34 2.89 -6.16
N TYR A 715 -20.62 2.84 -7.29
CA TYR A 715 -19.17 3.03 -7.31
C TYR A 715 -18.79 4.45 -6.85
N VAL A 716 -19.43 5.48 -7.42
CA VAL A 716 -19.20 6.88 -7.03
C VAL A 716 -19.46 7.09 -5.54
N HIS A 717 -20.59 6.61 -5.03
CA HIS A 717 -20.92 6.73 -3.62
C HIS A 717 -19.92 6.01 -2.70
N THR A 718 -19.47 4.81 -3.09
CA THR A 718 -18.47 4.04 -2.34
C THR A 718 -17.12 4.76 -2.33
N HIS A 719 -16.70 5.32 -3.46
CA HIS A 719 -15.48 6.11 -3.56
C HIS A 719 -15.53 7.39 -2.73
N LEU A 720 -16.67 8.10 -2.75
CA LEU A 720 -16.89 9.27 -1.89
C LEU A 720 -16.81 8.90 -0.41
N LYS A 721 -17.43 7.79 0.02
CA LYS A 721 -17.30 7.30 1.40
C LYS A 721 -15.87 7.01 1.82
N ARG A 722 -15.01 6.59 0.89
CA ARG A 722 -13.59 6.29 1.14
C ARG A 722 -12.73 7.55 1.21
N LYS A 723 -12.99 8.57 0.38
CA LYS A 723 -12.08 9.74 0.23
C LYS A 723 -12.62 11.07 0.75
N ALA A 724 -13.93 11.28 0.74
CA ALA A 724 -14.57 12.49 1.26
C ALA A 724 -14.86 12.37 2.77
N VAL A 725 -15.25 13.47 3.42
CA VAL A 725 -15.68 13.45 4.82
C VAL A 725 -17.01 12.69 4.91
N PRO A 726 -17.08 11.50 5.55
CA PRO A 726 -18.25 10.61 5.44
C PRO A 726 -19.57 11.26 5.89
N GLU A 727 -19.54 12.04 6.97
CA GLU A 727 -20.71 12.75 7.53
C GLU A 727 -21.23 13.89 6.63
N SER A 728 -20.39 14.40 5.72
CA SER A 728 -20.75 15.49 4.82
C SER A 728 -21.50 15.02 3.57
N ILE A 729 -21.44 13.72 3.25
CA ILE A 729 -21.93 13.19 1.98
C ILE A 729 -23.46 13.19 1.99
N ARG A 730 -24.06 14.01 1.12
CA ARG A 730 -25.52 14.06 0.94
C ARG A 730 -25.87 13.68 -0.49
N ARG A 731 -26.63 12.60 -0.63
CA ARG A 731 -27.21 12.17 -1.91
C ARG A 731 -28.52 12.91 -2.15
N ARG A 732 -28.67 13.51 -3.33
CA ARG A 732 -29.88 14.22 -3.77
C ARG A 732 -30.33 13.70 -5.14
N PRO A 733 -31.42 12.92 -5.22
CA PRO A 733 -31.97 12.49 -6.51
C PRO A 733 -32.66 13.65 -7.22
N ILE A 734 -32.42 13.77 -8.52
CA ILE A 734 -33.13 14.69 -9.41
C ILE A 734 -34.27 13.92 -10.07
N PHE A 735 -35.50 14.36 -9.82
CA PHE A 735 -36.69 13.75 -10.42
C PHE A 735 -37.05 14.48 -11.71
N VAL A 736 -37.09 13.71 -12.80
CA VAL A 736 -37.48 14.19 -14.13
C VAL A 736 -38.64 13.34 -14.63
N CYS A 737 -39.63 13.97 -15.28
CA CYS A 737 -40.71 13.22 -15.89
C CYS A 737 -40.18 12.30 -17.01
N PRO A 738 -40.47 10.98 -16.98
CA PRO A 738 -39.97 10.04 -18.00
C PRO A 738 -40.58 10.27 -19.38
N LYS A 739 -41.73 10.96 -19.48
CA LYS A 739 -42.46 11.17 -20.73
C LYS A 739 -42.16 12.50 -21.42
N CYS A 740 -41.93 13.58 -20.65
CA CYS A 740 -41.77 14.92 -21.21
C CYS A 740 -40.54 15.68 -20.68
N ALA A 741 -39.64 14.98 -19.97
CA ALA A 741 -38.38 15.52 -19.44
C ALA A 741 -38.51 16.76 -18.54
N THR A 742 -39.72 17.08 -18.05
CA THR A 742 -39.91 18.25 -17.18
C THR A 742 -39.28 17.97 -15.80
N PRO A 743 -38.38 18.84 -15.31
CA PRO A 743 -37.78 18.69 -14.00
C PRO A 743 -38.81 18.98 -12.90
N ILE A 744 -38.82 18.15 -11.85
CA ILE A 744 -39.61 18.38 -10.65
C ILE A 744 -38.75 19.12 -9.65
N THR A 745 -39.24 20.24 -9.12
CA THR A 745 -38.49 21.04 -8.15
C THR A 745 -38.42 20.36 -6.78
N GLU A 746 -37.31 20.53 -6.06
CA GLU A 746 -37.13 19.96 -4.71
C GLU A 746 -38.26 20.36 -3.75
N LEU A 747 -38.75 21.58 -3.89
CA LEU A 747 -39.80 22.14 -3.04
C LEU A 747 -41.15 21.42 -3.25
N GLN A 748 -41.41 20.93 -4.46
CA GLN A 748 -42.58 20.09 -4.78
C GLN A 748 -42.44 18.68 -4.19
N VAL A 749 -41.24 18.08 -4.27
CA VAL A 749 -40.95 16.76 -3.69
C VAL A 749 -41.06 16.80 -2.16
N LYS A 750 -40.42 17.78 -1.51
CA LYS A 750 -40.47 17.96 -0.05
C LYS A 750 -41.90 18.13 0.45
N ARG A 751 -42.67 19.04 -0.15
CA ARG A 751 -44.09 19.25 0.22
C ARG A 751 -44.97 18.02 0.01
N ARG A 752 -44.68 17.18 -0.99
CA ARG A 752 -45.41 15.92 -1.22
C ARG A 752 -45.05 14.85 -0.20
N ARG A 753 -43.77 14.68 0.12
CA ARG A 753 -43.30 13.76 1.17
C ARG A 753 -43.79 14.16 2.55
N GLU A 754 -43.77 15.44 2.90
CA GLU A 754 -44.32 15.97 4.17
C GLU A 754 -45.82 15.68 4.34
N ARG A 755 -46.54 15.52 3.21
CA ARG A 755 -47.95 15.15 3.18
C ARG A 755 -48.19 13.65 3.11
N GLY A 756 -47.15 12.82 3.18
CA GLY A 756 -47.22 11.36 3.17
C GLY A 756 -47.49 10.74 1.79
N TYR A 757 -47.17 11.42 0.69
CA TYR A 757 -47.36 10.89 -0.66
C TYR A 757 -46.04 10.42 -1.29
N ASP A 758 -46.04 9.19 -1.81
CA ASP A 758 -44.88 8.55 -2.46
C ASP A 758 -44.86 8.76 -3.99
N CYS A 759 -45.70 9.65 -4.52
CA CYS A 759 -45.77 9.95 -5.94
C CYS A 759 -46.12 11.41 -6.21
N ILE A 760 -45.73 11.88 -7.40
CA ILE A 760 -46.09 13.20 -7.92
C ILE A 760 -46.50 13.08 -9.39
N ASN A 761 -47.56 13.80 -9.76
CA ASN A 761 -47.96 13.88 -11.17
C ASN A 761 -47.15 14.98 -11.86
N CYS A 762 -46.70 14.70 -13.08
CA CYS A 762 -46.08 15.72 -13.91
C CYS A 762 -47.09 16.84 -14.22
N SER A 763 -46.71 18.10 -13.98
CA SER A 763 -47.58 19.26 -14.26
C SER A 763 -47.87 19.49 -15.75
N VAL A 764 -47.14 18.83 -16.65
CA VAL A 764 -47.24 19.03 -18.12
C VAL A 764 -47.99 17.90 -18.80
N CYS A 765 -47.67 16.64 -18.46
CA CYS A 765 -48.21 15.46 -19.15
C CYS A 765 -48.96 14.49 -18.21
N ASP A 766 -49.18 14.90 -16.95
CA ASP A 766 -49.93 14.19 -15.92
C ASP A 766 -49.47 12.74 -15.64
N THR A 767 -48.23 12.44 -16.02
CA THR A 767 -47.64 11.11 -15.82
C THR A 767 -47.30 10.93 -14.35
N HIS A 768 -47.66 9.79 -13.78
CA HIS A 768 -47.34 9.43 -12.41
C HIS A 768 -45.84 9.14 -12.26
N ILE A 769 -45.17 9.89 -11.38
CA ILE A 769 -43.75 9.76 -11.08
C ILE A 769 -43.63 9.25 -9.64
N SER A 770 -42.97 8.11 -9.46
CA SER A 770 -42.70 7.56 -8.13
C SER A 770 -41.59 8.36 -7.44
N LEU A 771 -41.82 8.71 -6.17
CA LEU A 771 -40.88 9.38 -5.26
C LEU A 771 -40.24 8.41 -4.27
N LEU A 772 -40.54 7.11 -4.37
CA LEU A 772 -39.92 6.07 -3.54
C LEU A 772 -38.40 6.12 -3.72
N ASP A 773 -37.68 6.23 -2.60
CA ASP A 773 -36.22 6.20 -2.61
C ASP A 773 -35.77 4.83 -3.11
N GLN A 774 -35.12 4.80 -4.27
CA GLN A 774 -34.45 3.59 -4.79
C GLN A 774 -33.19 3.23 -3.96
N GLU A 775 -33.08 3.68 -2.71
CA GLU A 775 -32.06 3.22 -1.77
C GLU A 775 -32.20 1.71 -1.52
N GLU A 776 -33.42 1.18 -1.52
CA GLU A 776 -33.65 -0.27 -1.37
C GLU A 776 -33.11 -1.08 -2.56
N GLN A 777 -33.01 -0.52 -3.77
CA GLN A 777 -32.45 -1.22 -4.94
C GLN A 777 -30.92 -1.20 -5.02
N LEU A 778 -30.25 -0.24 -4.35
CA LEU A 778 -28.79 -0.22 -4.21
C LEU A 778 -28.26 -1.33 -3.30
N SER A 779 -29.13 -1.91 -2.47
CA SER A 779 -28.82 -3.07 -1.62
C SER A 779 -28.73 -4.40 -2.40
N TYR A 780 -29.43 -4.52 -3.54
CA TYR A 780 -29.51 -5.76 -4.34
C TYR A 780 -28.43 -5.92 -5.42
N THR A 781 -27.65 -4.87 -5.73
CA THR A 781 -26.46 -5.04 -6.58
C THR A 781 -25.36 -5.71 -5.77
N GLN A 782 -24.95 -6.91 -6.19
CA GLN A 782 -23.92 -7.69 -5.48
C GLN A 782 -22.65 -6.85 -5.27
N PRO A 783 -22.11 -6.78 -4.04
CA PRO A 783 -20.82 -6.12 -3.72
C PRO A 783 -19.66 -6.55 -4.63
N SER A 784 -19.73 -7.77 -5.17
CA SER A 784 -18.75 -8.36 -6.10
C SER A 784 -18.40 -7.47 -7.30
N LYS A 785 -19.38 -6.81 -7.94
CA LYS A 785 -19.13 -6.01 -9.16
C LYS A 785 -18.36 -4.72 -8.90
N VAL A 786 -18.50 -4.09 -7.72
CA VAL A 786 -17.72 -2.90 -7.35
C VAL A 786 -16.25 -3.30 -7.11
N TYR A 787 -16.05 -4.45 -6.49
CA TYR A 787 -14.72 -5.00 -6.27
C TYR A 787 -14.04 -5.38 -7.60
N GLU A 788 -14.75 -5.94 -8.57
CA GLU A 788 -14.21 -6.22 -9.91
C GLU A 788 -13.71 -4.96 -10.63
N ILE A 789 -14.44 -3.84 -10.51
CA ILE A 789 -14.02 -2.53 -11.04
C ILE A 789 -12.69 -2.10 -10.40
N ASP A 790 -12.60 -2.16 -9.07
CA ASP A 790 -11.39 -1.78 -8.34
C ASP A 790 -10.21 -2.67 -8.74
N LYS A 791 -10.42 -3.98 -8.82
CA LYS A 791 -9.39 -4.94 -9.23
C LYS A 791 -8.89 -4.69 -10.65
N ALA A 792 -9.80 -4.46 -11.60
CA ALA A 792 -9.43 -4.14 -12.98
C ALA A 792 -8.65 -2.82 -13.02
N ALA A 793 -9.09 -1.81 -12.28
CA ALA A 793 -8.40 -0.53 -12.17
C ALA A 793 -6.99 -0.67 -11.58
N ASP A 794 -6.82 -1.48 -10.54
CA ASP A 794 -5.53 -1.76 -9.91
C ASP A 794 -4.60 -2.55 -10.85
N THR A 795 -5.13 -3.51 -11.61
CA THR A 795 -4.35 -4.30 -12.58
C THR A 795 -3.83 -3.41 -13.72
N ASN A 796 -4.69 -2.54 -14.27
CA ASN A 796 -4.29 -1.60 -15.32
C ASN A 796 -3.33 -0.52 -14.79
N ARG A 797 -3.49 -0.08 -13.53
CA ARG A 797 -2.51 0.78 -12.86
C ARG A 797 -1.15 0.09 -12.77
N GLU A 798 -1.10 -1.20 -12.42
CA GLU A 798 0.15 -1.96 -12.38
C GLU A 798 0.81 -2.09 -13.76
N ALA A 799 0.03 -2.34 -14.82
CA ALA A 799 0.53 -2.37 -16.19
C ALA A 799 1.09 -1.01 -16.67
N GLU A 800 0.40 0.10 -16.37
CA GLU A 800 0.90 1.45 -16.66
C GLU A 800 2.20 1.75 -15.91
N LYS A 801 2.29 1.37 -14.63
CA LYS A 801 3.53 1.50 -13.83
C LYS A 801 4.66 0.67 -14.43
N ALA A 802 4.36 -0.56 -14.85
CA ALA A 802 5.35 -1.48 -15.41
C ALA A 802 6.09 -0.87 -16.61
N VAL A 803 5.38 -0.18 -17.51
CA VAL A 803 6.00 0.52 -18.65
C VAL A 803 7.05 1.54 -18.19
N SER A 804 6.77 2.36 -17.17
CA SER A 804 7.75 3.31 -16.63
C SER A 804 8.93 2.60 -15.96
N ILE A 805 8.67 1.50 -15.22
CA ILE A 805 9.72 0.70 -14.58
C ILE A 805 10.65 0.09 -15.61
N ILE A 806 10.11 -0.52 -16.66
CA ILE A 806 10.88 -1.11 -17.76
C ILE A 806 11.71 -0.05 -18.45
N ARG A 807 11.16 1.15 -18.69
CA ARG A 807 11.91 2.27 -19.27
C ARG A 807 13.10 2.64 -18.38
N GLY A 808 12.88 2.76 -17.06
CA GLY A 808 13.96 2.99 -16.09
C GLY A 808 15.03 1.91 -16.11
N LYS A 809 14.63 0.63 -16.12
CA LYS A 809 15.54 -0.54 -16.20
C LYS A 809 16.37 -0.55 -17.49
N ILE A 810 15.79 -0.17 -18.63
CA ILE A 810 16.49 -0.06 -19.91
C ILE A 810 17.57 1.03 -19.85
N GLU A 811 17.25 2.20 -19.28
CA GLU A 811 18.21 3.31 -19.14
C GLU A 811 19.36 2.94 -18.19
N THR A 812 19.07 2.24 -17.09
CA THR A 812 20.10 1.74 -16.16
C THR A 812 20.81 0.48 -16.65
N LYS A 813 20.44 -0.05 -17.83
CA LYS A 813 20.95 -1.32 -18.41
C LYS A 813 20.83 -2.51 -17.45
N GLU A 814 19.76 -2.54 -16.66
CA GLU A 814 19.41 -3.60 -15.74
C GLU A 814 18.49 -4.62 -16.42
N PHE A 815 18.82 -5.91 -16.29
CA PHE A 815 18.02 -7.00 -16.85
C PHE A 815 17.65 -8.00 -15.74
N ASP A 816 16.38 -8.35 -15.63
CA ASP A 816 15.94 -9.28 -14.58
C ASP A 816 16.16 -10.73 -15.01
N VAL A 817 15.97 -11.02 -16.30
CA VAL A 817 16.11 -12.37 -16.86
C VAL A 817 16.79 -12.35 -18.22
N PHE A 818 17.70 -13.29 -18.44
CA PHE A 818 18.23 -13.60 -19.76
C PHE A 818 17.41 -14.71 -20.41
N LEU A 819 16.82 -14.44 -21.59
CA LEU A 819 16.02 -15.43 -22.31
C LEU A 819 16.89 -16.18 -23.34
N ALA A 820 17.46 -17.31 -22.94
CA ALA A 820 18.22 -18.18 -23.82
C ALA A 820 17.27 -19.01 -24.70
N HIS A 821 17.42 -18.94 -26.02
CA HIS A 821 16.46 -19.55 -26.95
C HIS A 821 17.04 -19.94 -28.30
N ASN A 822 16.31 -20.81 -29.00
CA ASN A 822 16.54 -21.09 -30.42
C ASN A 822 15.92 -19.97 -31.28
N SER A 823 16.60 -19.54 -32.34
CA SER A 823 16.12 -18.50 -33.25
C SER A 823 14.79 -18.85 -33.91
N GLN A 824 14.47 -20.14 -34.07
CA GLN A 824 13.19 -20.60 -34.61
C GLN A 824 11.99 -20.41 -33.65
N ASP A 825 12.25 -20.34 -32.34
CA ASP A 825 11.20 -20.19 -31.32
C ASP A 825 10.99 -18.72 -30.89
N LYS A 826 11.74 -17.78 -31.51
CA LYS A 826 11.73 -16.35 -31.17
C LYS A 826 10.33 -15.69 -31.14
N PRO A 827 9.40 -15.93 -32.06
CA PRO A 827 8.06 -15.30 -32.01
C PRO A 827 7.28 -15.65 -30.73
N GLN A 828 7.43 -16.89 -30.24
CA GLN A 828 6.78 -17.32 -29.00
C GLN A 828 7.39 -16.63 -27.77
N ILE A 829 8.70 -16.40 -27.82
CA ILE A 829 9.47 -15.83 -26.71
C ILE A 829 9.32 -14.31 -26.68
N GLU A 830 9.10 -13.66 -27.82
CA GLU A 830 8.71 -12.25 -27.86
C GLU A 830 7.38 -12.00 -27.15
N ALA A 831 6.41 -12.91 -27.29
CA ALA A 831 5.14 -12.84 -26.56
C ALA A 831 5.35 -13.02 -25.03
N ILE A 832 6.18 -13.98 -24.61
CA ILE A 832 6.53 -14.18 -23.20
C ILE A 832 7.30 -12.97 -22.66
N ALA A 833 8.23 -12.41 -23.44
CA ALA A 833 8.98 -11.23 -23.06
C ALA A 833 8.07 -10.00 -22.89
N GLN A 834 7.04 -9.86 -23.71
CA GLN A 834 6.03 -8.83 -23.54
C GLN A 834 5.23 -9.04 -22.25
N TYR A 835 4.79 -10.26 -21.96
CA TYR A 835 4.12 -10.61 -20.70
C TYR A 835 4.99 -10.26 -19.48
N LEU A 836 6.28 -10.62 -19.49
CA LEU A 836 7.21 -10.29 -18.42
C LEU A 836 7.34 -8.76 -18.22
N ARG A 837 7.37 -7.99 -19.31
CA ARG A 837 7.41 -6.52 -19.26
C ARG A 837 6.15 -5.92 -18.65
N GLU A 838 4.97 -6.47 -18.94
CA GLU A 838 3.70 -6.06 -18.32
C GLU A 838 3.70 -6.30 -16.80
N ARG A 839 4.49 -7.26 -16.32
CA ARG A 839 4.75 -7.54 -14.90
C ARG A 839 5.99 -6.83 -14.34
N SER A 840 6.49 -5.80 -15.01
CA SER A 840 7.66 -4.99 -14.60
C SER A 840 9.01 -5.72 -14.59
N LEU A 841 9.10 -6.90 -15.22
CA LEU A 841 10.34 -7.64 -15.41
C LEU A 841 10.96 -7.29 -16.77
N ASN A 842 12.23 -6.91 -16.79
CA ASN A 842 12.94 -6.55 -18.02
C ASN A 842 13.74 -7.75 -18.55
N PRO A 843 13.22 -8.48 -19.56
CA PRO A 843 13.96 -9.55 -20.19
C PRO A 843 15.01 -9.00 -21.16
N TRP A 844 16.21 -9.57 -21.09
CA TRP A 844 17.19 -9.46 -22.16
C TRP A 844 16.83 -10.44 -23.28
N LEU A 845 16.68 -9.91 -24.50
CA LEU A 845 16.37 -10.67 -25.71
C LEU A 845 17.14 -10.08 -26.91
N ASP A 846 17.79 -10.94 -27.70
CA ASP A 846 18.46 -10.53 -28.93
C ASP A 846 17.44 -10.10 -30.00
N LYS A 847 17.39 -8.80 -30.30
CA LYS A 847 16.55 -8.24 -31.36
C LYS A 847 17.19 -8.37 -32.75
N GLU A 848 18.53 -8.38 -32.85
CA GLU A 848 19.30 -8.16 -34.08
C GLU A 848 19.64 -9.45 -34.87
N GLN A 849 19.20 -10.62 -34.38
CA GLN A 849 19.38 -11.92 -35.06
C GLN A 849 20.85 -12.22 -35.35
N ILE A 850 21.71 -12.01 -34.37
CA ILE A 850 23.14 -12.06 -34.61
C ILE A 850 23.57 -13.54 -34.80
N PRO A 851 24.38 -13.90 -35.81
CA PRO A 851 24.67 -15.31 -36.14
C PRO A 851 25.68 -15.97 -35.17
N PRO A 852 25.44 -17.18 -34.64
CA PRO A 852 26.23 -17.78 -33.56
C PRO A 852 27.75 -17.84 -33.82
N GLY A 853 28.58 -17.61 -32.79
CA GLY A 853 30.05 -17.81 -32.85
C GLY A 853 30.97 -16.67 -32.37
N ARG A 854 30.77 -15.40 -32.74
CA ARG A 854 31.70 -14.27 -32.39
C ARG A 854 31.10 -13.15 -31.53
N TRP A 855 29.80 -12.91 -31.64
CA TRP A 855 29.09 -11.88 -30.87
C TRP A 855 28.55 -12.42 -29.53
N PHE A 856 28.28 -13.71 -29.47
CA PHE A 856 27.65 -14.38 -28.34
C PHE A 856 28.56 -14.34 -27.10
N GLN A 857 29.88 -14.46 -27.27
CA GLN A 857 30.86 -14.40 -26.18
C GLN A 857 30.99 -12.99 -25.58
N ASP A 858 31.16 -11.96 -26.41
CA ASP A 858 31.34 -10.58 -25.92
C ASP A 858 30.06 -10.03 -25.28
N VAL A 859 28.90 -10.34 -25.85
CA VAL A 859 27.60 -9.87 -25.34
C VAL A 859 27.20 -10.61 -24.07
N ILE A 860 27.48 -11.92 -23.95
CA ILE A 860 27.24 -12.68 -22.72
C ILE A 860 28.17 -12.24 -21.60
N GLN A 861 29.46 -12.03 -21.88
CA GLN A 861 30.40 -11.52 -20.89
C GLN A 861 30.00 -10.12 -20.37
N GLN A 862 29.37 -9.28 -21.21
CA GLN A 862 28.88 -7.97 -20.80
C GLN A 862 27.48 -7.99 -20.16
N ALA A 863 26.61 -8.92 -20.56
CA ALA A 863 25.22 -9.00 -20.13
C ALA A 863 25.05 -9.82 -18.84
N ILE A 864 25.75 -10.96 -18.68
CA ILE A 864 25.64 -11.83 -17.51
C ILE A 864 25.82 -11.06 -16.19
N PRO A 865 26.85 -10.21 -16.02
CA PRO A 865 27.03 -9.47 -14.76
C PRO A 865 25.88 -8.50 -14.43
N ARG A 866 24.99 -8.24 -15.39
CA ARG A 866 23.86 -7.30 -15.27
C ARG A 866 22.51 -8.01 -15.21
N VAL A 867 22.50 -9.34 -15.26
CA VAL A 867 21.30 -10.16 -15.24
C VAL A 867 21.15 -10.83 -13.86
N LYS A 868 19.92 -10.89 -13.34
CA LYS A 868 19.63 -11.55 -12.05
C LYS A 868 19.30 -13.03 -12.15
N SER A 869 18.77 -13.49 -13.28
CA SER A 869 18.34 -14.88 -13.51
C SER A 869 18.46 -15.28 -14.98
N ALA A 870 18.52 -16.57 -15.27
CA ALA A 870 18.57 -17.06 -16.65
C ALA A 870 17.45 -18.06 -16.93
N ALA A 871 16.63 -17.80 -17.95
CA ALA A 871 15.60 -18.72 -18.41
C ALA A 871 16.01 -19.37 -19.74
N ILE A 872 16.00 -20.71 -19.77
CA ILE A 872 16.41 -21.51 -20.93
C ILE A 872 15.18 -22.11 -21.59
N PHE A 873 14.81 -21.60 -22.76
CA PHE A 873 13.65 -22.05 -23.52
C PHE A 873 14.01 -23.22 -24.45
N ILE A 874 13.20 -24.27 -24.39
CA ILE A 874 13.38 -25.49 -25.18
C ILE A 874 12.09 -25.75 -25.96
N GLY A 875 12.14 -25.49 -27.27
CA GLY A 875 11.04 -25.74 -28.21
C GLY A 875 11.14 -27.08 -28.94
N ALA A 876 10.10 -27.37 -29.73
CA ALA A 876 9.99 -28.59 -30.53
C ALA A 876 11.13 -28.76 -31.54
N HIS A 877 11.78 -27.66 -31.92
CA HIS A 877 12.93 -27.61 -32.82
C HIS A 877 14.25 -28.02 -32.16
N GLY A 878 14.26 -28.24 -30.84
CA GLY A 878 15.45 -28.56 -30.05
C GLY A 878 16.44 -27.40 -29.96
N ILE A 879 17.63 -27.67 -29.39
CA ILE A 879 18.75 -26.72 -29.36
C ILE A 879 19.75 -27.13 -30.45
N GLY A 880 20.17 -26.20 -31.31
CA GLY A 880 21.15 -26.50 -32.36
C GLY A 880 22.51 -26.93 -31.78
N ARG A 881 23.29 -27.73 -32.52
CA ARG A 881 24.59 -28.26 -32.04
C ARG A 881 25.58 -27.19 -31.55
N TRP A 882 25.60 -26.03 -32.21
CA TRP A 882 26.46 -24.89 -31.82
C TRP A 882 25.95 -24.19 -30.55
N GLN A 883 24.63 -24.03 -30.42
CA GLN A 883 23.98 -23.45 -29.25
C GLN A 883 24.16 -24.31 -27.98
N ILE A 884 24.33 -25.63 -28.10
CA ILE A 884 24.58 -26.52 -26.94
C ILE A 884 25.94 -26.23 -26.28
N LEU A 885 26.98 -25.97 -27.06
CA LEU A 885 28.32 -25.64 -26.54
C LEU A 885 28.32 -24.25 -25.88
N GLU A 886 27.64 -23.31 -26.52
CA GLU A 886 27.39 -21.95 -26.04
C GLU A 886 26.56 -21.91 -24.75
N LEU A 887 25.51 -22.74 -24.65
CA LEU A 887 24.68 -22.88 -23.45
C LEU A 887 25.47 -23.46 -22.27
N ARG A 888 26.39 -24.41 -22.53
CA ARG A 888 27.26 -24.97 -21.49
C ARG A 888 28.19 -23.94 -20.89
N GLU A 889 28.81 -23.10 -21.72
CA GLU A 889 29.66 -22.01 -21.25
C GLU A 889 28.86 -20.98 -20.45
N PHE A 890 27.69 -20.59 -20.95
CA PHE A 890 26.76 -19.69 -20.26
C PHE A 890 26.34 -20.22 -18.88
N ILE A 891 25.98 -21.51 -18.79
CA ILE A 891 25.60 -22.14 -17.53
C ILE A 891 26.80 -22.23 -16.58
N SER A 892 28.00 -22.53 -17.08
CA SER A 892 29.22 -22.52 -16.25
C SER A 892 29.41 -21.15 -15.59
N GLN A 893 29.27 -20.07 -16.35
CA GLN A 893 29.38 -18.71 -15.83
C GLN A 893 28.23 -18.34 -14.87
N CYS A 894 27.01 -18.82 -15.14
CA CYS A 894 25.90 -18.65 -14.20
C CYS A 894 26.17 -19.35 -12.87
N VAL A 895 26.72 -20.58 -12.90
CA VAL A 895 27.09 -21.32 -11.70
C VAL A 895 28.21 -20.64 -10.93
N GLU A 896 29.23 -20.11 -11.62
CA GLU A 896 30.31 -19.32 -11.00
C GLU A 896 29.80 -18.05 -10.31
N GLN A 897 28.71 -17.46 -10.79
CA GLN A 897 28.08 -16.25 -10.23
C GLN A 897 26.86 -16.54 -9.33
N GLU A 898 26.59 -17.81 -9.00
CA GLU A 898 25.42 -18.24 -8.21
C GLU A 898 24.06 -17.77 -8.78
N LEU A 899 23.97 -17.58 -10.10
CA LEU A 899 22.76 -17.12 -10.78
C LEU A 899 21.70 -18.25 -10.91
N PRO A 900 20.43 -18.01 -10.57
CA PRO A 900 19.36 -18.98 -10.73
C PRO A 900 19.09 -19.26 -12.21
N VAL A 901 19.11 -20.54 -12.57
CA VAL A 901 18.84 -21.04 -13.92
C VAL A 901 17.48 -21.75 -13.94
N ILE A 902 16.61 -21.33 -14.85
CA ILE A 902 15.21 -21.76 -14.95
C ILE A 902 15.01 -22.48 -16.30
N PRO A 903 14.88 -23.81 -16.34
CA PRO A 903 14.54 -24.52 -17.56
C PRO A 903 13.05 -24.30 -17.90
N VAL A 904 12.76 -23.94 -19.15
CA VAL A 904 11.39 -23.69 -19.64
C VAL A 904 11.12 -24.54 -20.88
N LEU A 905 10.11 -25.41 -20.81
CA LEU A 905 9.67 -26.24 -21.93
C LEU A 905 8.47 -25.59 -22.63
N LEU A 906 8.60 -25.31 -23.92
CA LEU A 906 7.54 -24.77 -24.76
C LEU A 906 6.53 -25.86 -25.18
N PRO A 907 5.32 -25.48 -25.64
CA PRO A 907 4.27 -26.43 -26.01
C PRO A 907 4.77 -27.49 -27.00
N GLY A 908 4.42 -28.76 -26.74
CA GLY A 908 4.82 -29.90 -27.57
C GLY A 908 6.10 -30.62 -27.12
N VAL A 909 6.85 -30.08 -26.16
CA VAL A 909 8.02 -30.74 -25.56
C VAL A 909 7.64 -31.39 -24.24
N THR A 910 7.64 -32.73 -24.19
CA THR A 910 7.23 -33.48 -22.99
C THR A 910 8.41 -33.94 -22.12
N LYS A 911 9.63 -33.95 -22.65
CA LYS A 911 10.85 -34.35 -21.93
C LYS A 911 12.04 -33.51 -22.37
N LEU A 912 12.93 -33.21 -21.42
CA LEU A 912 14.23 -32.60 -21.69
C LEU A 912 15.04 -33.46 -22.68
N PRO A 913 15.68 -32.88 -23.70
CA PRO A 913 16.60 -33.60 -24.58
C PRO A 913 17.70 -34.29 -23.77
N LYS A 914 18.12 -35.50 -24.18
CA LYS A 914 19.15 -36.29 -23.45
C LYS A 914 20.45 -35.52 -23.22
N ASP A 915 20.79 -34.63 -24.16
CA ASP A 915 22.00 -33.80 -24.12
C ASP A 915 21.98 -32.72 -23.02
N LEU A 916 20.82 -32.46 -22.41
CA LEU A 916 20.58 -31.49 -21.33
C LEU A 916 20.12 -32.15 -20.03
N SER A 917 20.39 -33.45 -19.86
CA SER A 917 19.96 -34.24 -18.69
C SER A 917 20.42 -33.69 -17.33
N PHE A 918 21.45 -32.84 -17.29
CA PHE A 918 21.89 -32.16 -16.07
C PHE A 918 20.88 -31.10 -15.57
N LEU A 919 20.02 -30.54 -16.46
CA LEU A 919 18.94 -29.63 -16.07
C LEU A 919 17.79 -30.34 -15.33
N ASN A 920 17.74 -31.69 -15.34
CA ASN A 920 16.72 -32.45 -14.60
C ASN A 920 16.78 -32.24 -13.08
N GLN A 921 17.89 -31.71 -12.55
CA GLN A 921 18.02 -31.38 -11.13
C GLN A 921 17.35 -30.06 -10.74
N LEU A 922 16.96 -29.24 -11.73
CA LEU A 922 16.34 -27.92 -11.54
C LEU A 922 14.82 -27.99 -11.77
N HIS A 923 14.07 -27.12 -11.10
CA HIS A 923 12.62 -27.05 -11.27
C HIS A 923 12.27 -26.44 -12.64
N ALA A 924 11.76 -27.25 -13.55
CA ALA A 924 11.38 -26.79 -14.89
C ALA A 924 9.96 -26.22 -14.94
N VAL A 925 9.78 -25.16 -15.73
CA VAL A 925 8.47 -24.58 -16.07
C VAL A 925 7.96 -25.23 -17.35
N PHE A 926 6.72 -25.71 -17.34
CA PHE A 926 6.12 -26.46 -18.45
C PHE A 926 4.94 -25.72 -19.05
N PHE A 927 5.05 -25.29 -20.31
CA PHE A 927 3.91 -24.83 -21.10
C PHE A 927 3.25 -26.03 -21.77
N ARG A 928 2.02 -26.36 -21.38
CA ARG A 928 1.38 -27.62 -21.79
C ARG A 928 0.73 -27.53 -23.17
N GLU A 929 -0.22 -26.62 -23.30
CA GLU A 929 -1.06 -26.49 -24.50
C GLU A 929 -0.80 -25.17 -25.23
N SER A 930 -0.54 -24.09 -24.50
CA SER A 930 -0.34 -22.76 -25.08
C SER A 930 0.69 -21.96 -24.29
N ILE A 931 1.25 -20.92 -24.92
CA ILE A 931 2.17 -19.96 -24.30
C ILE A 931 1.41 -18.99 -23.37
N ASN A 932 0.09 -18.91 -23.50
CA ASN A 932 -0.78 -18.10 -22.64
C ASN A 932 -1.23 -18.86 -21.38
N ASP A 933 -0.60 -20.00 -21.08
CA ASP A 933 -0.85 -20.75 -19.85
C ASP A 933 -0.41 -19.90 -18.64
N THR A 934 -1.40 -19.39 -17.92
CA THR A 934 -1.19 -18.47 -16.78
C THR A 934 -0.38 -19.14 -15.67
N GLU A 935 -0.57 -20.44 -15.44
CA GLU A 935 0.16 -21.16 -14.40
C GLU A 935 1.66 -21.28 -14.75
N ALA A 936 1.97 -21.55 -16.02
CA ALA A 936 3.34 -21.60 -16.50
C ALA A 936 4.02 -20.22 -16.46
N LEU A 937 3.30 -19.17 -16.84
CA LEU A 937 3.80 -17.79 -16.79
C LEU A 937 4.06 -17.31 -15.35
N ASP A 938 3.15 -17.61 -14.42
CA ASP A 938 3.34 -17.28 -13.00
C ASP A 938 4.51 -18.07 -12.39
N ASN A 939 4.69 -19.34 -12.76
CA ASN A 939 5.86 -20.14 -12.34
C ASN A 939 7.18 -19.61 -12.92
N LEU A 940 7.16 -19.05 -14.14
CA LEU A 940 8.32 -18.40 -14.74
C LEU A 940 8.67 -17.09 -14.02
N GLU A 941 7.67 -16.24 -13.77
CA GLU A 941 7.82 -15.02 -12.97
C GLU A 941 8.35 -15.36 -11.57
N TRP A 942 7.83 -16.42 -10.94
CA TRP A 942 8.35 -16.95 -9.68
C TRP A 942 9.82 -17.36 -9.76
N GLY A 943 10.20 -18.12 -10.78
CA GLY A 943 11.59 -18.53 -10.98
C GLY A 943 12.55 -17.33 -11.11
N ILE A 944 12.10 -16.25 -11.74
CA ILE A 944 12.89 -15.04 -12.00
C ILE A 944 13.06 -14.21 -10.73
N VAL A 945 11.98 -13.98 -9.99
CA VAL A 945 11.98 -13.08 -8.81
C VAL A 945 12.42 -13.82 -7.54
N GLY A 946 12.25 -15.15 -7.49
CA GLY A 946 12.42 -15.93 -6.27
C GLY A 946 11.30 -15.74 -5.24
N GLU A 947 10.35 -14.84 -5.52
CA GLU A 947 9.15 -14.55 -4.74
C GLU A 947 7.91 -14.93 -5.56
N HIS A 948 6.91 -15.58 -4.94
CA HIS A 948 5.76 -16.11 -5.67
C HIS A 948 4.85 -14.96 -6.16
N PRO A 949 4.58 -14.83 -7.48
CA PRO A 949 3.66 -13.85 -8.00
C PRO A 949 2.21 -14.27 -7.74
N ARG A 950 1.34 -13.28 -7.59
CA ARG A 950 -0.03 -13.41 -7.07
C ARG A 950 -0.92 -14.45 -7.80
N ARG A 951 -1.44 -15.42 -7.03
CA ARG A 951 -2.75 -16.15 -7.12
C ARG A 951 -3.20 -16.77 -8.47
N ARG A 952 -3.24 -18.12 -8.52
CA ARG A 952 -4.42 -19.02 -8.72
C ARG A 952 -3.96 -20.32 -9.38
N ILE A 953 -3.98 -21.44 -8.65
CA ILE A 953 -3.90 -22.77 -9.28
C ILE A 953 -5.35 -23.27 -9.41
N PRO A 954 -5.92 -23.38 -10.63
CA PRO A 954 -7.11 -24.19 -10.83
C PRO A 954 -6.70 -25.64 -10.60
N ALA A 955 -7.41 -26.31 -9.68
CA ALA A 955 -7.23 -27.73 -9.43
C ALA A 955 -7.71 -28.57 -10.62
N SER A 956 -6.89 -28.69 -11.66
CA SER A 956 -7.03 -29.76 -12.66
C SER A 956 -5.72 -30.03 -13.37
N SER A 957 -4.87 -30.86 -12.77
CA SER A 957 -4.19 -31.95 -13.47
C SER A 957 -3.19 -32.67 -12.57
N ARG A 958 -3.38 -33.98 -12.50
CA ARG A 958 -2.60 -34.93 -11.72
C ARG A 958 -1.25 -35.22 -12.39
N THR A 959 -0.23 -35.33 -11.54
CA THR A 959 0.87 -36.32 -11.52
C THR A 959 1.03 -37.24 -12.75
N ILE A 960 2.25 -37.34 -13.26
CA ILE A 960 2.83 -38.62 -13.68
C ILE A 960 4.12 -38.82 -12.89
N ASP A 961 4.14 -39.89 -12.10
CA ASP A 961 5.32 -40.48 -11.45
C ASP A 961 6.46 -40.69 -12.44
N VAL A 962 7.69 -40.43 -12.03
CA VAL A 962 8.80 -41.30 -12.40
C VAL A 962 9.54 -41.65 -11.12
N SER A 963 9.34 -42.91 -10.72
CA SER A 963 10.12 -43.70 -9.78
C SER A 963 11.63 -43.52 -9.92
#